data_AF-A0A945S6D9-F1
#
_entry.id   AF-A0A945S6D9-F1
#
_cell.length_a   1.000
_cell.length_b   1.000
_cell.length_c   1.000
_cell.angle_alpha   90.00
_cell.angle_beta   90.00
_cell.angle_gamma   90.00
#
_symmetry.space_group_name_H-M   'P 1'
#
loop_
_entity.id
_entity.type
_entity.pdbx_description
1 polymer ?
#
loop_
_entity_poly.entity_id
_entity_poly.type
_entity_poly.pdbx_seq_one_letter_code
_entity_poly.pdbx_strand_id
1 'polypeptide(L)'
;MLKHWYRSVIVVAAVAAVFSAGCSRADAADTLPVEHYVRKLGLSFPNGKVPDRALRIALAGSSITWGNGYLDSSYPAYVDDYLRTGLADTVRHDAMIVTGDSRVVKNPKLYGGTAVALAGDGAACEFELEGNEVSVCFAIERDQASGTIVELLVDGKPHEEFTVRNEAPMGRDEKTFTGDGKTVVFDLGRAFTYGHKVLRDGAELKGGLNTQGYGGKFKKDEGYMVVRKYAKGSPPQVHHMVWLAEPLAAGSRLTAAFSYGEAITYARTTIGERDSAINSAIESTYGDGDLSFRMDRPCSISRGLDFRYSDPRAVRTWRFDSHAKRRVRLVVKGGGNKKPSLIVNFATNRYHHIMNAGIGGWHAAGLNTDKGLRSYNEVIAFDPDIVTIEYGTNDDWNAGNTYIAYRSEAGVSEETLRKSGTLWFRDVTPAANDTFDVNTSLLRIAAITSRDITIDPANVSFDALPIPGDILIIGTYHGDNRAVRTRLIESWDKALLKATFATPLAAKDFVGSTDLSELVGRHVQIKRIPHFLGQMTACIEGIRAAKPDAVFALIDTGYSNYRTRLLLGYPKKIAELSHRMGCKYVPTYGAVERWTFDPARPKDRQGFLNTAGNTTADGSARYQLVTDNGTDVFGGGRLYRNFSVKVNGEERYGQGCTVDGGTSFLFKPGLAAKKLKISRWSSRPRGLTTRGCLPATLVFDKAIPPAGAKIEVACSSKKWSGDDCHLQGAPGAAIFGECVNRALRELLTQ
;
A
#
# COMPACT_ATOMS: atom_id res chain seq x y z
N MET A 1 8.16 18.99 -21.66
CA MET A 1 7.99 17.58 -21.22
C MET A 1 9.27 16.92 -20.67
N LEU A 2 10.46 17.54 -20.71
CA LEU A 2 11.70 17.00 -20.11
C LEU A 2 11.79 17.04 -18.56
N LYS A 3 10.89 17.77 -17.87
CA LYS A 3 10.95 17.99 -16.40
C LYS A 3 10.39 16.84 -15.54
N HIS A 4 9.73 15.83 -16.11
CA HIS A 4 9.23 14.66 -15.35
C HIS A 4 10.17 13.45 -15.40
N TRP A 5 10.91 13.27 -16.49
CA TRP A 5 11.89 12.18 -16.62
C TRP A 5 13.15 12.40 -15.78
N TYR A 6 13.67 13.63 -15.74
CA TYR A 6 14.83 13.98 -14.91
C TYR A 6 14.56 13.81 -13.41
N ARG A 7 13.30 13.90 -12.96
CA ARG A 7 12.95 13.67 -11.55
C ARG A 7 12.95 12.20 -11.16
N SER A 8 12.68 11.28 -12.08
CA SER A 8 12.71 9.84 -11.80
C SER A 8 14.14 9.31 -11.77
N VAL A 9 14.99 9.72 -12.72
CA VAL A 9 16.40 9.27 -12.79
C VAL A 9 17.23 9.82 -11.63
N ILE A 10 17.03 11.09 -11.23
CA ILE A 10 17.73 11.68 -10.07
C ILE A 10 17.25 11.07 -8.75
N VAL A 11 15.96 10.72 -8.62
CA VAL A 11 15.44 10.05 -7.42
C VAL A 11 15.95 8.61 -7.33
N VAL A 12 16.02 7.87 -8.43
CA VAL A 12 16.58 6.50 -8.47
C VAL A 12 18.07 6.51 -8.13
N ALA A 13 18.86 7.45 -8.66
CA ALA A 13 20.29 7.57 -8.35
C ALA A 13 20.55 7.96 -6.88
N ALA A 14 19.76 8.89 -6.32
CA ALA A 14 19.89 9.29 -4.93
C ALA A 14 19.48 8.17 -3.95
N VAL A 15 18.46 7.38 -4.29
CA VAL A 15 18.05 6.21 -3.49
C VAL A 15 19.11 5.11 -3.60
N ALA A 16 19.62 4.79 -4.79
CA ALA A 16 20.70 3.80 -4.97
C ALA A 16 22.01 4.16 -4.24
N ALA A 17 22.37 5.45 -4.17
CA ALA A 17 23.54 5.93 -3.42
C ALA A 17 23.39 5.75 -1.89
N VAL A 18 22.18 5.90 -1.33
CA VAL A 18 21.92 5.66 0.10
C VAL A 18 21.98 4.17 0.45
N PHE A 19 21.67 3.27 -0.50
CA PHE A 19 21.69 1.82 -0.26
C PHE A 19 23.10 1.18 -0.37
N SER A 20 24.02 1.78 -1.13
CA SER A 20 25.40 1.28 -1.24
C SER A 20 26.29 1.58 -0.03
N ALA A 21 25.88 2.50 0.86
CA ALA A 21 26.76 3.03 1.91
C ALA A 21 26.44 2.63 3.36
N GLY A 22 25.44 1.77 3.67
CA GLY A 22 24.96 1.70 5.06
C GLY A 22 24.26 0.44 5.59
N CYS A 23 24.33 -0.72 4.94
CA CYS A 23 23.84 -1.97 5.55
C CYS A 23 24.91 -2.62 6.43
N SER A 24 25.35 -1.95 7.50
CA SER A 24 26.20 -2.57 8.52
C SER A 24 25.37 -3.23 9.63
N ARG A 25 25.24 -4.57 9.53
CA ARG A 25 25.35 -5.59 10.61
C ARG A 25 24.51 -5.53 11.91
N ALA A 26 23.62 -4.57 12.16
CA ALA A 26 23.01 -4.47 13.51
C ALA A 26 21.65 -5.18 13.75
N ASP A 27 20.97 -5.71 12.73
CA ASP A 27 19.71 -6.49 12.90
C ASP A 27 19.81 -7.92 12.29
N ALA A 28 21.03 -8.43 12.14
CA ALA A 28 21.28 -9.79 11.66
C ALA A 28 21.02 -10.82 12.77
N ALA A 29 19.75 -10.99 13.12
CA ALA A 29 19.29 -12.20 13.80
C ALA A 29 18.54 -13.05 12.76
N ASP A 30 19.19 -14.14 12.36
CA ASP A 30 18.63 -15.37 11.82
C ASP A 30 17.77 -15.26 10.54
N THR A 31 18.43 -15.05 9.42
CA THR A 31 17.94 -15.57 8.13
C THR A 31 18.31 -17.05 8.01
N LEU A 32 17.36 -17.93 7.69
CA LEU A 32 17.68 -19.30 7.26
C LEU A 32 18.75 -19.25 6.15
N PRO A 33 19.70 -20.21 6.10
CA PRO A 33 20.73 -20.23 5.06
C PRO A 33 20.09 -20.16 3.69
N VAL A 34 20.57 -19.26 2.83
CA VAL A 34 20.02 -19.00 1.49
C VAL A 34 19.96 -20.27 0.64
N GLU A 35 20.91 -21.19 0.82
CA GLU A 35 20.94 -22.51 0.21
C GLU A 35 19.64 -23.32 0.41
N HIS A 36 18.92 -23.08 1.51
CA HIS A 36 17.63 -23.71 1.80
C HIS A 36 16.53 -23.29 0.81
N TYR A 37 16.58 -22.06 0.30
CA TYR A 37 15.53 -21.49 -0.55
C TYR A 37 15.74 -21.79 -2.04
N VAL A 38 16.96 -21.65 -2.56
CA VAL A 38 17.26 -21.95 -3.98
C VAL A 38 17.03 -23.43 -4.29
N ARG A 39 17.40 -24.33 -3.37
CA ARG A 39 17.11 -25.77 -3.51
C ARG A 39 15.62 -26.06 -3.60
N LYS A 40 14.75 -25.28 -2.94
CA LYS A 40 13.29 -25.45 -3.04
C LYS A 40 12.73 -25.01 -4.39
N LEU A 41 13.25 -23.93 -4.97
CA LEU A 41 12.75 -23.42 -6.24
C LEU A 41 13.25 -24.21 -7.45
N GLY A 42 14.37 -24.95 -7.29
CA GLY A 42 14.93 -25.83 -8.31
C GLY A 42 15.39 -25.09 -9.57
N LEU A 43 15.82 -23.82 -9.43
CA LEU A 43 16.17 -22.96 -10.55
C LEU A 43 17.62 -23.15 -10.97
N SER A 44 17.86 -23.12 -12.28
CA SER A 44 19.20 -22.93 -12.84
C SER A 44 19.30 -21.62 -13.61
N PHE A 45 20.51 -21.05 -13.65
CA PHE A 45 20.83 -19.83 -14.38
C PHE A 45 21.89 -20.16 -15.43
N PRO A 46 21.51 -20.83 -16.53
CA PRO A 46 22.48 -21.36 -17.50
C PRO A 46 23.43 -20.30 -18.07
N ASN A 47 23.02 -19.02 -18.06
CA ASN A 47 23.82 -17.88 -18.54
C ASN A 47 24.10 -16.84 -17.44
N GLY A 48 23.92 -17.20 -16.17
CA GLY A 48 24.19 -16.36 -15.00
C GLY A 48 23.26 -15.16 -14.77
N LYS A 49 22.22 -14.97 -15.61
CA LYS A 49 21.30 -13.82 -15.52
C LYS A 49 19.81 -14.20 -15.53
N VAL A 50 19.37 -14.96 -16.53
CA VAL A 50 17.95 -15.30 -16.74
C VAL A 50 17.68 -16.72 -16.20
N PRO A 51 16.63 -16.92 -15.39
CA PRO A 51 16.22 -18.26 -14.95
C PRO A 51 15.84 -19.16 -16.13
N ASP A 52 16.11 -20.46 -16.00
CA ASP A 52 15.76 -21.50 -16.98
C ASP A 52 14.25 -21.65 -17.23
N ARG A 53 13.40 -21.25 -16.26
CA ARG A 53 11.93 -21.23 -16.35
C ARG A 53 11.32 -19.90 -15.92
N ALA A 54 10.07 -19.67 -16.35
CA ALA A 54 9.27 -18.55 -15.86
C ALA A 54 8.94 -18.73 -14.38
N LEU A 55 8.88 -17.61 -13.66
CA LEU A 55 8.52 -17.56 -12.24
C LEU A 55 7.11 -17.00 -12.08
N ARG A 56 6.40 -17.39 -11.02
CA ARG A 56 5.08 -16.90 -10.65
C ARG A 56 5.15 -16.26 -9.26
N ILE A 57 4.98 -14.94 -9.18
CA ILE A 57 5.15 -14.17 -7.95
C ILE A 57 3.82 -13.56 -7.52
N ALA A 58 3.32 -13.95 -6.36
CA ALA A 58 2.11 -13.39 -5.77
C ALA A 58 2.43 -12.35 -4.70
N LEU A 59 1.91 -11.14 -4.87
CA LEU A 59 2.03 -10.03 -3.93
C LEU A 59 0.69 -9.86 -3.22
N ALA A 60 0.51 -10.57 -2.11
CA ALA A 60 -0.65 -10.43 -1.24
C ALA A 60 -0.39 -9.30 -0.23
N GLY A 61 -1.37 -8.42 -0.05
CA GLY A 61 -1.20 -7.37 0.94
C GLY A 61 -2.33 -6.35 0.99
N SER A 62 -2.07 -5.28 1.72
CA SER A 62 -3.04 -4.25 2.07
C SER A 62 -3.03 -3.08 1.07
N SER A 63 -3.55 -1.92 1.47
CA SER A 63 -3.57 -0.71 0.64
C SER A 63 -2.19 -0.12 0.32
N ILE A 64 -1.15 -0.58 1.01
CA ILE A 64 0.24 -0.35 0.65
C ILE A 64 0.59 -1.12 -0.63
N THR A 65 0.17 -2.38 -0.74
CA THR A 65 0.43 -3.23 -1.90
C THR A 65 -0.32 -2.74 -3.14
N TRP A 66 -1.63 -2.47 -3.03
CA TRP A 66 -2.43 -2.27 -4.24
C TRP A 66 -2.45 -0.84 -4.80
N GLY A 67 -2.14 0.18 -4.02
CA GLY A 67 -2.03 1.57 -4.52
C GLY A 67 -3.29 2.10 -5.20
N ASN A 68 -3.32 2.10 -6.54
CA ASN A 68 -4.48 2.54 -7.34
C ASN A 68 -5.36 1.37 -7.83
N GLY A 69 -4.97 0.13 -7.52
CA GLY A 69 -5.73 -1.08 -7.86
C GLY A 69 -5.42 -1.70 -9.21
N TYR A 70 -4.31 -1.31 -9.87
CA TYR A 70 -3.80 -1.95 -11.08
C TYR A 70 -2.61 -2.88 -10.75
N LEU A 71 -2.20 -3.71 -11.71
CA LEU A 71 -1.06 -4.60 -11.56
C LEU A 71 0.22 -3.83 -11.23
N ASP A 72 0.53 -2.81 -12.04
CA ASP A 72 1.69 -1.93 -11.91
C ASP A 72 1.37 -0.69 -11.05
N SER A 73 0.75 -0.90 -9.90
CA SER A 73 0.50 0.16 -8.92
C SER A 73 1.35 -0.03 -7.68
N SER A 74 1.78 1.07 -7.04
CA SER A 74 2.57 1.07 -5.80
C SER A 74 3.92 0.34 -5.94
N TYR A 75 4.44 -0.25 -4.85
CA TYR A 75 5.69 -1.01 -4.86
C TYR A 75 5.68 -2.22 -5.81
N PRO A 76 4.54 -2.91 -6.07
CA PRO A 76 4.47 -3.94 -7.10
C PRO A 76 4.95 -3.50 -8.49
N ALA A 77 4.82 -2.22 -8.85
CA ALA A 77 5.35 -1.70 -10.12
C ALA A 77 6.88 -1.84 -10.22
N TYR A 78 7.60 -1.67 -9.11
CA TYR A 78 9.05 -1.83 -9.04
C TYR A 78 9.45 -3.31 -8.99
N VAL A 79 8.60 -4.15 -8.43
CA VAL A 79 8.78 -5.60 -8.48
C VAL A 79 8.63 -6.08 -9.91
N ASP A 80 7.55 -5.70 -10.59
CA ASP A 80 7.34 -6.05 -11.99
C ASP A 80 8.49 -5.57 -12.86
N ASP A 81 8.91 -4.31 -12.73
CA ASP A 81 10.07 -3.77 -13.45
C ASP A 81 11.34 -4.63 -13.26
N TYR A 82 11.61 -5.09 -12.03
CA TYR A 82 12.72 -5.99 -11.76
C TYR A 82 12.53 -7.37 -12.40
N LEU A 83 11.32 -7.92 -12.47
CA LEU A 83 11.07 -9.17 -13.18
C LEU A 83 11.29 -9.02 -14.69
N ARG A 84 10.92 -7.89 -15.26
CA ARG A 84 11.00 -7.62 -16.71
C ARG A 84 12.40 -7.24 -17.17
N THR A 85 13.16 -6.53 -16.34
CA THR A 85 14.44 -5.92 -16.73
C THR A 85 15.65 -6.40 -15.93
N GLY A 86 15.41 -6.99 -14.75
CA GLY A 86 16.45 -7.52 -13.88
C GLY A 86 16.60 -9.04 -13.94
N LEU A 87 15.49 -9.77 -14.10
CA LEU A 87 15.47 -11.24 -14.28
C LEU A 87 15.23 -11.69 -15.72
N ALA A 88 14.89 -10.74 -16.58
CA ALA A 88 14.69 -10.91 -18.01
C ALA A 88 15.21 -9.66 -18.73
N ASP A 89 15.35 -9.76 -20.04
CA ASP A 89 15.53 -8.61 -20.93
C ASP A 89 14.18 -8.30 -21.57
N THR A 90 13.74 -7.05 -21.47
CA THR A 90 12.45 -6.61 -22.03
C THR A 90 12.65 -5.41 -22.95
N VAL A 91 12.18 -5.55 -24.19
CA VAL A 91 12.07 -4.45 -25.16
C VAL A 91 10.65 -3.92 -25.12
N ARG A 92 10.50 -2.69 -24.62
CA ARG A 92 9.22 -1.97 -24.64
C ARG A 92 8.93 -1.42 -26.04
N HIS A 93 7.66 -1.16 -26.33
CA HIS A 93 7.22 -0.65 -27.64
C HIS A 93 7.96 0.63 -28.11
N ASP A 94 8.38 1.49 -27.18
CA ASP A 94 9.11 2.73 -27.44
C ASP A 94 10.58 2.52 -27.82
N ALA A 95 11.12 1.31 -27.59
CA ALA A 95 12.43 0.89 -28.04
C ALA A 95 12.39 0.02 -29.32
N MET A 96 11.19 -0.29 -29.85
CA MET A 96 11.04 -1.05 -31.09
C MET A 96 11.15 -0.13 -32.31
N ILE A 97 11.73 -0.66 -33.39
CA ILE A 97 11.75 0.01 -34.68
C ILE A 97 10.40 -0.23 -35.36
N VAL A 98 9.65 0.84 -35.63
CA VAL A 98 8.30 0.76 -36.22
C VAL A 98 8.34 1.23 -37.67
N THR A 99 7.68 0.49 -38.55
CA THR A 99 7.51 0.83 -39.98
C THR A 99 6.02 0.87 -40.32
N GLY A 100 5.61 1.84 -41.14
CA GLY A 100 4.20 2.05 -41.51
C GLY A 100 3.41 2.89 -40.51
N ASP A 101 2.08 2.90 -40.67
CA ASP A 101 1.19 3.69 -39.82
C ASP A 101 1.16 3.13 -38.40
N SER A 102 1.39 4.00 -37.42
CA SER A 102 1.36 3.60 -36.01
C SER A 102 0.88 4.72 -35.08
N ARG A 103 0.43 4.35 -33.88
CA ARG A 103 0.07 5.28 -32.81
C ARG A 103 0.35 4.70 -31.44
N VAL A 104 0.64 5.57 -30.46
CA VAL A 104 0.75 5.16 -29.05
C VAL A 104 -0.64 5.03 -28.44
N VAL A 105 -0.88 3.90 -27.79
CA VAL A 105 -2.07 3.59 -27.00
C VAL A 105 -1.73 3.76 -25.52
N LYS A 106 -2.67 4.31 -24.73
CA LYS A 106 -2.54 4.50 -23.28
C LYS A 106 -3.65 3.77 -22.55
N ASN A 107 -3.29 2.90 -21.62
CA ASN A 107 -4.22 2.19 -20.74
C ASN A 107 -3.43 1.64 -19.54
N PRO A 108 -3.86 1.88 -18.27
CA PRO A 108 -3.15 1.40 -17.08
C PRO A 108 -3.13 -0.13 -16.89
N LYS A 109 -3.84 -0.90 -17.74
CA LYS A 109 -3.74 -2.37 -17.81
C LYS A 109 -2.59 -2.85 -18.72
N LEU A 110 -1.89 -1.94 -19.39
CA LEU A 110 -0.68 -2.22 -20.16
C LEU A 110 0.55 -2.09 -19.26
N TYR A 111 1.57 -2.90 -19.49
CA TYR A 111 2.86 -2.75 -18.81
C TYR A 111 3.45 -1.37 -19.13
N GLY A 112 3.79 -0.62 -18.09
CA GLY A 112 4.25 0.77 -18.24
C GLY A 112 3.18 1.74 -18.79
N GLY A 113 1.91 1.32 -18.80
CA GLY A 113 0.73 2.12 -19.17
C GLY A 113 0.59 2.46 -20.65
N THR A 114 1.46 1.92 -21.52
CA THR A 114 1.52 2.29 -22.94
C THR A 114 1.88 1.13 -23.86
N ALA A 115 1.42 1.18 -25.11
CA ALA A 115 1.73 0.23 -26.17
C ALA A 115 1.76 0.95 -27.54
N VAL A 116 2.26 0.29 -28.58
CA VAL A 116 2.16 0.77 -29.97
C VAL A 116 1.07 -0.01 -30.71
N ALA A 117 0.18 0.68 -31.40
CA ALA A 117 -0.75 0.10 -32.35
C ALA A 117 -0.24 0.31 -33.77
N LEU A 118 -0.04 -0.77 -34.50
CA LEU A 118 0.34 -0.82 -35.92
C LEU A 118 -0.91 -0.97 -36.76
N ALA A 119 -1.10 -0.13 -37.78
CA ALA A 119 -2.31 -0.11 -38.58
C ALA A 119 -2.03 -0.38 -40.07
N GLY A 120 -2.81 -1.28 -40.65
CA GLY A 120 -2.77 -1.58 -42.09
C GLY A 120 -1.72 -2.60 -42.51
N ASP A 121 -1.88 -3.11 -43.72
CA ASP A 121 -1.03 -4.16 -44.29
C ASP A 121 0.40 -3.64 -44.51
N GLY A 122 1.38 -4.45 -44.14
CA GLY A 122 2.80 -4.11 -44.19
C GLY A 122 3.31 -3.29 -43.01
N ALA A 123 2.45 -2.79 -42.12
CA ALA A 123 2.89 -2.18 -40.87
C ALA A 123 3.63 -3.21 -40.01
N ALA A 124 4.73 -2.80 -39.38
CA ALA A 124 5.61 -3.73 -38.69
C ALA A 124 6.29 -3.11 -37.48
N CYS A 125 6.68 -3.96 -36.52
CA CYS A 125 7.63 -3.61 -35.49
C CYS A 125 8.79 -4.63 -35.46
N GLU A 126 9.97 -4.15 -35.12
CA GLU A 126 11.20 -4.93 -35.09
C GLU A 126 12.00 -4.63 -33.81
N PHE A 127 12.61 -5.67 -33.24
CA PHE A 127 13.45 -5.58 -32.05
C PHE A 127 14.50 -6.68 -32.03
N GLU A 128 15.53 -6.51 -31.21
CA GLU A 128 16.52 -7.54 -30.92
C GLU A 128 16.35 -8.04 -29.49
N LEU A 129 16.51 -9.34 -29.30
CA LEU A 129 16.40 -9.97 -27.99
C LEU A 129 17.36 -11.14 -27.89
N GLU A 130 18.06 -11.24 -26.76
CA GLU A 130 18.98 -12.35 -26.48
C GLU A 130 18.33 -13.35 -25.54
N GLY A 131 18.34 -14.63 -25.90
CA GLY A 131 17.69 -15.66 -25.11
C GLY A 131 17.54 -16.97 -25.85
N ASN A 132 16.86 -17.94 -25.24
CA ASN A 132 16.34 -19.14 -25.90
C ASN A 132 14.80 -19.11 -25.98
N GLU A 133 14.19 -18.00 -25.61
CA GLU A 133 12.75 -17.76 -25.63
C GLU A 133 12.53 -16.33 -26.12
N VAL A 134 11.46 -16.11 -26.90
CA VAL A 134 10.93 -14.80 -27.23
C VAL A 134 9.45 -14.82 -26.89
N SER A 135 9.03 -13.95 -25.97
CA SER A 135 7.64 -13.77 -25.56
C SER A 135 7.19 -12.37 -25.91
N VAL A 136 6.10 -12.24 -26.69
CA VAL A 136 5.52 -10.93 -27.06
C VAL A 136 4.17 -10.77 -26.40
N CYS A 137 4.00 -9.68 -25.65
CA CYS A 137 2.74 -9.28 -25.04
C CYS A 137 1.98 -8.34 -25.97
N PHE A 138 0.79 -8.75 -26.37
CA PHE A 138 -0.16 -7.99 -27.16
C PHE A 138 -1.23 -7.35 -26.29
N ALA A 139 -1.94 -6.39 -26.87
CA ALA A 139 -3.23 -5.93 -26.37
C ALA A 139 -4.29 -6.13 -27.45
N ILE A 140 -5.41 -6.74 -27.09
CA ILE A 140 -6.42 -7.18 -28.06
C ILE A 140 -7.74 -6.52 -27.69
N GLU A 141 -8.28 -5.70 -28.59
CA GLU A 141 -9.50 -4.95 -28.37
C GLU A 141 -10.73 -5.87 -28.29
N ARG A 142 -11.78 -5.42 -27.61
CA ARG A 142 -12.96 -6.26 -27.34
C ARG A 142 -13.84 -6.54 -28.55
N ASP A 143 -13.71 -5.78 -29.63
CA ASP A 143 -14.44 -5.97 -30.89
C ASP A 143 -13.57 -6.61 -32.00
N GLN A 144 -12.37 -7.11 -31.65
CA GLN A 144 -11.41 -7.72 -32.58
C GLN A 144 -11.62 -9.24 -32.76
N ALA A 145 -12.87 -9.66 -33.02
CA ALA A 145 -13.20 -11.08 -33.24
C ALA A 145 -12.57 -11.65 -34.52
N SER A 146 -12.51 -10.85 -35.59
CA SER A 146 -11.99 -11.30 -36.88
C SER A 146 -10.46 -11.44 -36.92
N GLY A 147 -9.78 -10.90 -35.91
CA GLY A 147 -8.33 -11.00 -35.76
C GLY A 147 -7.50 -10.19 -36.75
N THR A 148 -6.20 -10.16 -36.48
CA THR A 148 -5.14 -9.61 -37.32
C THR A 148 -4.13 -10.70 -37.63
N ILE A 149 -3.84 -10.91 -38.91
CA ILE A 149 -2.87 -11.89 -39.40
C ILE A 149 -1.49 -11.24 -39.34
N VAL A 150 -0.54 -11.95 -38.74
CA VAL A 150 0.81 -11.49 -38.45
C VAL A 150 1.82 -12.52 -38.95
N GLU A 151 2.80 -12.06 -39.72
CA GLU A 151 3.99 -12.84 -40.10
C GLU A 151 5.13 -12.51 -39.12
N LEU A 152 5.67 -13.55 -38.48
CA LEU A 152 6.87 -13.49 -37.67
C LEU A 152 8.08 -13.80 -38.56
N LEU A 153 9.04 -12.88 -38.59
CA LEU A 153 10.37 -13.13 -39.13
C LEU A 153 11.39 -13.19 -37.98
N VAL A 154 12.26 -14.19 -38.04
CA VAL A 154 13.40 -14.34 -37.14
C VAL A 154 14.67 -14.31 -37.98
N ASP A 155 15.57 -13.40 -37.65
CA ASP A 155 16.84 -13.16 -38.37
C ASP A 155 16.63 -12.96 -39.89
N GLY A 156 15.54 -12.24 -40.22
CA GLY A 156 15.15 -11.90 -41.60
C GLY A 156 14.47 -13.02 -42.38
N LYS A 157 14.23 -14.20 -41.78
CA LYS A 157 13.57 -15.34 -42.42
C LYS A 157 12.14 -15.51 -41.88
N PRO A 158 11.13 -15.79 -42.72
CA PRO A 158 9.81 -16.19 -42.26
C PRO A 158 9.91 -17.40 -41.33
N HIS A 159 9.27 -17.30 -40.16
CA HIS A 159 9.26 -18.34 -39.15
C HIS A 159 7.85 -18.90 -38.96
N GLU A 160 6.84 -18.04 -38.83
CA GLU A 160 5.45 -18.44 -38.60
C GLU A 160 4.47 -17.35 -39.07
N GLU A 161 3.30 -17.75 -39.54
CA GLU A 161 2.15 -16.85 -39.69
C GLU A 161 1.08 -17.22 -38.66
N PHE A 162 0.49 -16.22 -38.00
CA PHE A 162 -0.52 -16.45 -36.98
C PHE A 162 -1.53 -15.32 -36.83
N THR A 163 -2.66 -15.62 -36.20
CA THR A 163 -3.74 -14.66 -35.96
C THR A 163 -3.75 -14.19 -34.51
N VAL A 164 -3.75 -12.88 -34.31
CA VAL A 164 -4.06 -12.24 -33.01
C VAL A 164 -5.54 -11.87 -33.03
N ARG A 165 -6.36 -12.57 -32.23
CA ARG A 165 -7.81 -12.33 -32.13
C ARG A 165 -8.28 -12.38 -30.69
N ASN A 166 -9.40 -11.72 -30.43
CA ASN A 166 -10.05 -11.80 -29.12
C ASN A 166 -11.03 -12.97 -29.09
N GLU A 167 -10.72 -13.96 -28.26
CA GLU A 167 -11.55 -15.17 -28.10
C GLU A 167 -12.54 -15.07 -26.92
N ALA A 168 -12.55 -13.94 -26.19
CA ALA A 168 -13.49 -13.73 -25.10
C ALA A 168 -14.92 -13.54 -25.64
N PRO A 169 -15.95 -13.97 -24.89
CA PRO A 169 -17.34 -13.76 -25.28
C PRO A 169 -17.66 -12.27 -25.51
N MET A 170 -18.24 -11.95 -26.66
CA MET A 170 -18.65 -10.60 -27.02
C MET A 170 -20.01 -10.59 -27.73
N GLY A 171 -20.72 -9.46 -27.65
CA GLY A 171 -22.00 -9.30 -28.31
C GLY A 171 -22.82 -8.13 -27.80
N ARG A 172 -24.12 -8.18 -28.05
CA ARG A 172 -25.14 -7.27 -27.51
C ARG A 172 -26.17 -8.06 -26.73
N ASP A 173 -26.70 -7.45 -25.68
CA ASP A 173 -27.73 -8.04 -24.84
C ASP A 173 -28.71 -6.94 -24.40
N GLU A 174 -29.93 -7.36 -24.06
CA GLU A 174 -30.96 -6.50 -23.51
C GLU A 174 -31.61 -7.21 -22.32
N LYS A 175 -31.65 -6.53 -21.17
CA LYS A 175 -32.29 -7.03 -19.95
C LYS A 175 -33.49 -6.17 -19.60
N THR A 176 -34.59 -6.81 -19.26
CA THR A 176 -35.80 -6.15 -18.79
C THR A 176 -36.12 -6.60 -17.37
N PHE A 177 -36.45 -5.64 -16.50
CA PHE A 177 -36.80 -5.86 -15.10
C PHE A 177 -38.13 -5.16 -14.79
N THR A 178 -38.89 -5.73 -13.85
CA THR A 178 -40.13 -5.13 -13.33
C THR A 178 -39.89 -4.66 -11.90
N GLY A 179 -40.29 -3.43 -11.59
CA GLY A 179 -40.12 -2.85 -10.27
C GLY A 179 -41.08 -3.41 -9.23
N ASP A 180 -40.57 -3.49 -8.00
CA ASP A 180 -41.29 -3.89 -6.79
C ASP A 180 -41.51 -2.70 -5.82
N GLY A 181 -41.08 -1.50 -6.21
CA GLY A 181 -41.12 -0.29 -5.38
C GLY A 181 -39.96 -0.15 -4.38
N LYS A 182 -39.01 -1.08 -4.33
CA LYS A 182 -37.92 -1.12 -3.32
C LYS A 182 -36.54 -1.33 -3.91
N THR A 183 -36.43 -2.14 -4.95
CA THR A 183 -35.15 -2.52 -5.56
C THR A 183 -34.54 -1.33 -6.30
N VAL A 184 -33.24 -1.11 -6.06
CA VAL A 184 -32.44 -0.06 -6.74
C VAL A 184 -31.30 -0.65 -7.58
N VAL A 185 -30.94 -1.92 -7.40
CA VAL A 185 -29.84 -2.58 -8.12
C VAL A 185 -30.34 -3.73 -8.97
N PHE A 186 -29.97 -3.75 -10.25
CA PHE A 186 -30.43 -4.71 -11.25
C PHE A 186 -29.23 -5.35 -11.97
N ASP A 187 -29.17 -6.69 -11.96
CA ASP A 187 -28.03 -7.46 -12.49
C ASP A 187 -28.08 -7.61 -14.02
N LEU A 188 -27.04 -7.13 -14.71
CA LEU A 188 -26.92 -7.26 -16.17
C LEU A 188 -26.46 -8.67 -16.59
N GLY A 189 -26.09 -9.53 -15.65
CA GLY A 189 -25.74 -10.93 -15.85
C GLY A 189 -24.31 -11.19 -16.29
N ARG A 190 -23.46 -10.16 -16.41
CA ARG A 190 -22.04 -10.26 -16.78
C ARG A 190 -21.26 -8.97 -16.50
N ALA A 191 -19.92 -9.06 -16.42
CA ALA A 191 -19.02 -7.91 -16.41
C ALA A 191 -18.64 -7.45 -17.83
N PHE A 192 -17.78 -6.44 -17.93
CA PHE A 192 -17.25 -5.89 -19.20
C PHE A 192 -18.35 -5.44 -20.16
N THR A 193 -19.46 -4.95 -19.62
CA THR A 193 -20.53 -4.34 -20.40
C THR A 193 -20.24 -2.86 -20.64
N TYR A 194 -20.66 -2.35 -21.79
CA TYR A 194 -20.39 -0.98 -22.25
C TYR A 194 -21.47 -0.48 -23.20
N GLY A 195 -21.46 0.83 -23.48
CA GLY A 195 -22.46 1.44 -24.37
C GLY A 195 -23.90 1.27 -23.84
N HIS A 196 -24.09 1.40 -22.53
CA HIS A 196 -25.38 1.19 -21.88
C HIS A 196 -26.42 2.22 -22.30
N LYS A 197 -27.60 1.74 -22.66
CA LYS A 197 -28.82 2.52 -22.83
C LYS A 197 -29.87 2.00 -21.86
N VAL A 198 -30.22 2.82 -20.86
CA VAL A 198 -31.16 2.43 -19.80
C VAL A 198 -32.44 3.24 -19.93
N LEU A 199 -33.55 2.55 -20.07
CA LEU A 199 -34.89 3.12 -20.22
C LEU A 199 -35.74 2.78 -18.99
N ARG A 200 -36.47 3.76 -18.45
CA ARG A 200 -37.55 3.57 -17.48
C ARG A 200 -38.87 3.86 -18.17
N ASP A 201 -39.74 2.85 -18.28
CA ASP A 201 -41.04 2.96 -18.96
C ASP A 201 -40.94 3.53 -20.38
N GLY A 202 -39.84 3.20 -21.08
CA GLY A 202 -39.55 3.67 -22.44
C GLY A 202 -38.78 5.01 -22.52
N ALA A 203 -38.68 5.77 -21.43
CA ALA A 203 -37.93 7.02 -21.37
C ALA A 203 -36.46 6.78 -20.97
N GLU A 204 -35.52 7.38 -21.71
CA GLU A 204 -34.10 7.21 -21.44
C GLU A 204 -33.66 7.95 -20.16
N LEU A 205 -32.98 7.22 -19.28
CA LEU A 205 -32.37 7.80 -18.09
C LEU A 205 -30.96 8.31 -18.42
N LYS A 206 -30.55 9.39 -17.74
CA LYS A 206 -29.17 9.86 -17.77
C LYS A 206 -28.32 9.06 -16.79
N GLY A 207 -27.14 8.61 -17.21
CA GLY A 207 -26.23 7.83 -16.38
C GLY A 207 -25.13 7.17 -17.19
N GLY A 208 -24.40 6.24 -16.57
CA GLY A 208 -23.38 5.46 -17.26
C GLY A 208 -22.46 4.68 -16.34
N LEU A 209 -21.38 4.14 -16.91
CA LEU A 209 -20.37 3.38 -16.17
C LEU A 209 -19.65 4.24 -15.13
N ASN A 210 -19.61 3.77 -13.88
CA ASN A 210 -18.94 4.48 -12.81
C ASN A 210 -17.42 4.49 -13.06
N THR A 211 -16.83 5.68 -13.06
CA THR A 211 -15.39 5.92 -13.23
C THR A 211 -14.74 6.55 -12.00
N GLN A 212 -15.52 6.76 -10.93
CA GLN A 212 -15.07 7.44 -9.72
C GLN A 212 -14.33 6.49 -8.77
N GLY A 213 -13.42 7.01 -7.94
CA GLY A 213 -12.69 6.22 -6.95
C GLY A 213 -13.52 5.81 -5.72
N TYR A 214 -12.83 5.59 -4.61
CA TYR A 214 -13.43 5.21 -3.32
C TYR A 214 -14.59 6.15 -2.92
N GLY A 215 -15.75 5.55 -2.62
CA GLY A 215 -16.94 6.26 -2.18
C GLY A 215 -17.72 6.95 -3.30
N GLY A 216 -17.58 6.49 -4.55
CA GLY A 216 -18.31 7.03 -5.71
C GLY A 216 -19.80 7.23 -5.46
N LYS A 217 -20.36 8.33 -5.98
CA LYS A 217 -21.75 8.75 -5.79
C LYS A 217 -22.39 9.12 -7.12
N PHE A 218 -23.72 9.18 -7.17
CA PHE A 218 -24.44 9.74 -8.31
C PHE A 218 -24.00 11.19 -8.55
N LYS A 219 -23.72 11.54 -9.81
CA LYS A 219 -23.54 12.95 -10.18
C LYS A 219 -24.91 13.62 -10.26
N LYS A 220 -24.89 14.95 -10.29
CA LYS A 220 -26.11 15.74 -10.48
C LYS A 220 -26.83 15.30 -11.76
N ASP A 221 -28.13 15.05 -11.63
CA ASP A 221 -29.06 14.62 -12.69
C ASP A 221 -28.82 13.20 -13.25
N GLU A 222 -27.93 12.37 -12.67
CA GLU A 222 -27.83 10.96 -13.03
C GLU A 222 -28.96 10.16 -12.36
N GLY A 223 -29.81 9.53 -13.17
CA GLY A 223 -30.85 8.60 -12.73
C GLY A 223 -30.35 7.18 -12.49
N TYR A 224 -29.18 6.82 -13.05
CA TYR A 224 -28.53 5.54 -12.82
C TYR A 224 -27.00 5.62 -12.91
N MET A 225 -26.33 4.61 -12.35
CA MET A 225 -24.91 4.31 -12.58
C MET A 225 -24.73 2.81 -12.82
N VAL A 226 -23.72 2.43 -13.60
CA VAL A 226 -23.31 1.02 -13.74
C VAL A 226 -22.09 0.76 -12.88
N VAL A 227 -22.17 -0.25 -12.01
CA VAL A 227 -21.12 -0.60 -11.06
C VAL A 227 -20.82 -2.08 -11.10
N ARG A 228 -19.59 -2.46 -10.74
CA ARG A 228 -19.25 -3.86 -10.50
C ARG A 228 -19.71 -4.30 -9.11
N LYS A 229 -20.29 -5.50 -9.03
CA LYS A 229 -20.65 -6.18 -7.79
C LYS A 229 -20.47 -7.69 -7.95
N TYR A 230 -20.25 -8.40 -6.85
CA TYR A 230 -20.39 -9.85 -6.88
C TYR A 230 -21.84 -10.25 -7.21
N ALA A 231 -22.00 -11.20 -8.12
CA ALA A 231 -23.24 -11.88 -8.40
C ALA A 231 -23.45 -13.06 -7.45
N LYS A 232 -24.71 -13.49 -7.29
CA LYS A 232 -25.05 -14.63 -6.45
C LYS A 232 -24.50 -15.91 -7.09
N GLY A 233 -23.66 -16.65 -6.35
CA GLY A 233 -23.05 -17.89 -6.84
C GLY A 233 -21.90 -18.36 -5.94
N SER A 234 -21.43 -19.58 -6.17
CA SER A 234 -20.24 -20.15 -5.52
C SER A 234 -19.40 -20.92 -6.56
N PRO A 235 -18.17 -20.46 -6.89
CA PRO A 235 -17.57 -19.20 -6.45
C PRO A 235 -18.35 -17.98 -6.98
N PRO A 236 -18.28 -16.83 -6.30
CA PRO A 236 -18.95 -15.62 -6.78
C PRO A 236 -18.29 -15.11 -8.06
N GLN A 237 -19.12 -14.60 -8.97
CA GLN A 237 -18.67 -13.93 -10.20
C GLN A 237 -18.81 -12.42 -10.07
N VAL A 238 -18.11 -11.64 -10.88
CA VAL A 238 -18.29 -10.18 -10.93
C VAL A 238 -19.19 -9.86 -12.12
N HIS A 239 -20.30 -9.16 -11.85
CA HIS A 239 -21.19 -8.63 -12.88
C HIS A 239 -21.27 -7.11 -12.81
N HIS A 240 -21.65 -6.49 -13.93
CA HIS A 240 -22.16 -5.13 -13.94
C HIS A 240 -23.61 -5.10 -13.48
N MET A 241 -23.90 -4.13 -12.62
CA MET A 241 -25.22 -3.86 -12.09
C MET A 241 -25.65 -2.46 -12.49
N VAL A 242 -26.89 -2.27 -12.92
CA VAL A 242 -27.52 -0.95 -13.01
C VAL A 242 -28.03 -0.58 -11.62
N TRP A 243 -27.47 0.47 -11.05
CA TRP A 243 -27.90 1.05 -9.78
C TRP A 243 -28.65 2.36 -10.05
N LEU A 244 -29.95 2.39 -9.73
CA LEU A 244 -30.80 3.57 -9.82
C LEU A 244 -30.63 4.49 -8.61
N ALA A 245 -30.74 5.81 -8.84
CA ALA A 245 -30.72 6.81 -7.77
C ALA A 245 -31.94 6.69 -6.84
N GLU A 246 -33.04 6.17 -7.37
CA GLU A 246 -34.31 5.97 -6.68
C GLU A 246 -34.87 4.57 -6.99
N PRO A 247 -35.62 3.95 -6.06
CA PRO A 247 -36.25 2.65 -6.29
C PRO A 247 -37.11 2.62 -7.54
N LEU A 248 -37.08 1.51 -8.27
CA LEU A 248 -37.98 1.32 -9.40
C LEU A 248 -39.40 1.08 -8.88
N ALA A 249 -40.33 1.96 -9.24
CA ALA A 249 -41.72 1.91 -8.78
C ALA A 249 -42.38 0.56 -9.10
N ALA A 250 -43.34 0.14 -8.26
CA ALA A 250 -44.05 -1.13 -8.46
C ALA A 250 -44.75 -1.15 -9.82
N GLY A 251 -44.48 -2.16 -10.64
CA GLY A 251 -45.05 -2.32 -11.98
C GLY A 251 -44.33 -1.52 -13.09
N SER A 252 -43.47 -0.55 -12.76
CA SER A 252 -42.61 0.11 -13.76
C SER A 252 -41.62 -0.86 -14.37
N ARG A 253 -41.28 -0.64 -15.64
CA ARG A 253 -40.34 -1.46 -16.40
C ARG A 253 -39.01 -0.73 -16.58
N LEU A 254 -37.92 -1.42 -16.27
CA LEU A 254 -36.56 -0.99 -16.58
C LEU A 254 -36.00 -1.86 -17.70
N THR A 255 -35.54 -1.25 -18.79
CA THR A 255 -34.86 -1.95 -19.89
C THR A 255 -33.44 -1.42 -20.03
N ALA A 256 -32.46 -2.32 -20.01
CA ALA A 256 -31.05 -1.99 -20.18
C ALA A 256 -30.49 -2.75 -21.39
N ALA A 257 -30.20 -2.01 -22.48
CA ALA A 257 -29.50 -2.52 -23.65
C ALA A 257 -28.01 -2.17 -23.56
N PHE A 258 -27.13 -3.11 -23.87
CA PHE A 258 -25.68 -2.91 -23.77
C PHE A 258 -24.90 -3.83 -24.70
N SER A 259 -23.66 -3.45 -24.98
CA SER A 259 -22.67 -4.36 -25.58
C SER A 259 -21.82 -4.99 -24.48
N TYR A 260 -21.20 -6.13 -24.75
CA TYR A 260 -20.27 -6.79 -23.84
C TYR A 260 -19.05 -7.35 -24.58
N GLY A 261 -17.92 -7.40 -23.89
CA GLY A 261 -16.67 -7.98 -24.37
C GLY A 261 -15.48 -7.55 -23.52
N GLU A 262 -14.65 -8.52 -23.12
CA GLU A 262 -13.40 -8.27 -22.39
C GLU A 262 -12.29 -7.87 -23.37
N ALA A 263 -11.50 -6.84 -23.05
CA ALA A 263 -10.23 -6.60 -23.75
C ALA A 263 -9.13 -7.47 -23.09
N ILE A 264 -8.34 -8.18 -23.91
CA ILE A 264 -7.22 -9.00 -23.41
C ILE A 264 -5.97 -8.13 -23.40
N THR A 265 -5.41 -7.91 -22.21
CA THR A 265 -4.29 -6.98 -21.99
C THR A 265 -3.27 -7.59 -21.04
N TYR A 266 -2.11 -6.95 -20.87
CA TYR A 266 -1.09 -7.39 -19.91
C TYR A 266 -1.66 -7.69 -18.52
N ALA A 267 -2.51 -6.82 -17.96
CA ALA A 267 -3.18 -7.08 -16.69
C ALA A 267 -4.57 -7.73 -16.90
N ARG A 268 -4.75 -8.94 -16.35
CA ARG A 268 -6.06 -9.58 -16.16
C ARG A 268 -6.76 -9.02 -14.93
N THR A 269 -8.01 -8.61 -15.11
CA THR A 269 -8.81 -7.90 -14.12
C THR A 269 -10.26 -7.87 -14.54
N THR A 270 -11.20 -7.78 -13.60
CA THR A 270 -12.62 -7.51 -13.88
C THR A 270 -12.91 -6.04 -14.22
N ILE A 271 -11.88 -5.23 -14.51
CA ILE A 271 -12.01 -3.80 -14.82
C ILE A 271 -12.00 -3.61 -16.34
N GLY A 272 -13.11 -3.12 -16.88
CA GLY A 272 -13.32 -2.83 -18.29
C GLY A 272 -13.12 -1.37 -18.68
N GLU A 273 -12.78 -1.18 -19.94
CA GLU A 273 -12.90 0.08 -20.65
C GLU A 273 -14.37 0.46 -20.85
N ARG A 274 -14.63 1.77 -20.92
CA ARG A 274 -15.97 2.36 -21.11
C ARG A 274 -16.50 2.14 -22.52
N ASP A 275 -15.63 2.05 -23.53
CA ASP A 275 -15.98 1.90 -24.94
C ASP A 275 -15.24 0.69 -25.55
N SER A 276 -15.45 0.39 -26.84
CA SER A 276 -14.78 -0.75 -27.49
C SER A 276 -13.27 -0.57 -27.62
N ALA A 277 -12.81 0.67 -27.83
CA ALA A 277 -11.41 1.00 -27.97
C ALA A 277 -10.66 0.89 -26.65
N ILE A 278 -9.48 0.27 -26.68
CA ILE A 278 -8.66 0.03 -25.48
C ILE A 278 -8.17 1.32 -24.83
N ASN A 279 -8.05 2.42 -25.57
CA ASN A 279 -7.62 3.72 -25.05
C ASN A 279 -8.77 4.58 -24.49
N SER A 280 -9.98 4.04 -24.42
CA SER A 280 -11.09 4.73 -23.78
C SER A 280 -10.92 4.77 -22.25
N ALA A 281 -11.72 5.60 -21.57
CA ALA A 281 -11.68 5.69 -20.12
C ALA A 281 -11.98 4.34 -19.48
N ILE A 282 -11.41 4.08 -18.30
CA ILE A 282 -11.61 2.83 -17.58
C ILE A 282 -12.62 3.04 -16.45
N GLU A 283 -13.44 2.03 -16.19
CA GLU A 283 -14.31 2.03 -15.02
C GLU A 283 -13.54 2.10 -13.70
N SER A 284 -14.26 2.36 -12.61
CA SER A 284 -13.69 2.42 -11.28
C SER A 284 -12.95 1.13 -10.94
N THR A 285 -11.78 1.25 -10.32
CA THR A 285 -11.07 0.12 -9.72
C THR A 285 -11.78 -0.42 -8.46
N TYR A 286 -12.75 0.33 -7.93
CA TYR A 286 -13.63 -0.03 -6.83
C TYR A 286 -15.01 -0.47 -7.34
N GLY A 287 -15.67 -1.32 -6.56
CA GLY A 287 -17.02 -1.84 -6.75
C GLY A 287 -17.70 -2.08 -5.40
N ASP A 288 -18.89 -2.68 -5.46
CA ASP A 288 -19.62 -3.16 -4.29
C ASP A 288 -19.18 -4.59 -3.96
N GLY A 289 -18.28 -4.70 -2.98
CA GLY A 289 -17.76 -5.99 -2.51
C GLY A 289 -18.57 -6.61 -1.37
N ASP A 290 -19.82 -6.20 -1.16
CA ASP A 290 -20.74 -6.83 -0.21
C ASP A 290 -21.39 -8.09 -0.81
N LEU A 291 -21.21 -9.21 -0.11
CA LEU A 291 -21.76 -10.51 -0.45
C LEU A 291 -23.17 -10.74 0.16
N SER A 292 -23.75 -9.76 0.88
CA SER A 292 -25.10 -9.90 1.42
C SER A 292 -26.20 -9.76 0.35
N PHE A 293 -25.85 -9.43 -0.89
CA PHE A 293 -26.77 -9.26 -2.04
C PHE A 293 -28.03 -8.41 -1.77
N ARG A 294 -27.93 -7.39 -0.90
CA ARG A 294 -29.04 -6.45 -0.66
C ARG A 294 -29.20 -5.50 -1.85
N MET A 295 -30.25 -5.73 -2.64
CA MET A 295 -30.54 -4.95 -3.87
C MET A 295 -31.40 -3.70 -3.63
N ASP A 296 -32.03 -3.61 -2.45
CA ASP A 296 -32.76 -2.44 -1.94
C ASP A 296 -31.83 -1.46 -1.19
N ARG A 297 -30.76 -2.00 -0.58
CA ARG A 297 -29.80 -1.24 0.21
C ARG A 297 -28.35 -1.67 -0.10
N PRO A 298 -27.85 -1.36 -1.31
CA PRO A 298 -26.48 -1.65 -1.71
C PRO A 298 -25.45 -0.96 -0.81
N CYS A 299 -24.25 -1.50 -0.77
CA CYS A 299 -23.15 -0.95 0.02
C CYS A 299 -22.38 0.13 -0.75
N SER A 300 -21.53 0.87 -0.03
CA SER A 300 -20.68 1.88 -0.65
C SER A 300 -19.64 1.26 -1.59
N ILE A 301 -19.40 1.93 -2.73
CA ILE A 301 -18.35 1.59 -3.70
C ILE A 301 -16.99 1.83 -3.04
N SER A 302 -16.45 0.82 -2.38
CA SER A 302 -15.31 0.98 -1.46
C SER A 302 -14.31 -0.16 -1.57
N ARG A 303 -14.58 -1.14 -2.45
CA ARG A 303 -13.88 -2.43 -2.47
C ARG A 303 -13.50 -2.85 -3.88
N GLY A 304 -12.30 -3.37 -4.10
CA GLY A 304 -12.04 -4.20 -5.29
C GLY A 304 -12.70 -5.56 -5.15
N LEU A 305 -12.78 -6.31 -6.23
CA LEU A 305 -13.55 -7.56 -6.30
C LEU A 305 -12.68 -8.76 -6.70
N ASP A 306 -11.38 -8.58 -6.84
CA ASP A 306 -10.47 -9.54 -7.43
C ASP A 306 -9.01 -9.05 -7.34
N PHE A 307 -8.07 -9.99 -7.39
CA PHE A 307 -6.66 -9.73 -7.61
C PHE A 307 -6.40 -9.20 -9.04
N ARG A 308 -5.22 -8.63 -9.27
CA ARG A 308 -4.70 -8.27 -10.60
C ARG A 308 -3.56 -9.21 -10.92
N TYR A 309 -3.46 -9.73 -12.13
CA TYR A 309 -2.31 -10.56 -12.49
C TYR A 309 -2.02 -10.51 -13.97
N SER A 310 -0.77 -10.81 -14.33
CA SER A 310 -0.33 -10.89 -15.72
C SER A 310 -1.18 -11.90 -16.50
N ASP A 311 -1.76 -11.51 -17.64
CA ASP A 311 -2.66 -12.35 -18.43
C ASP A 311 -1.87 -13.22 -19.43
N PRO A 312 -1.86 -14.56 -19.30
CA PRO A 312 -1.22 -15.42 -20.27
C PRO A 312 -1.90 -15.38 -21.65
N ARG A 313 -3.19 -15.01 -21.75
CA ARG A 313 -3.90 -14.88 -23.03
C ARG A 313 -3.36 -13.73 -23.89
N ALA A 314 -2.70 -12.75 -23.26
CA ALA A 314 -2.11 -11.61 -23.94
C ALA A 314 -0.74 -11.93 -24.55
N VAL A 315 -0.16 -13.10 -24.27
CA VAL A 315 1.23 -13.41 -24.60
C VAL A 315 1.32 -14.56 -25.58
N ARG A 316 2.21 -14.42 -26.56
CA ARG A 316 2.66 -15.53 -27.40
C ARG A 316 4.14 -15.75 -27.19
N THR A 317 4.55 -17.01 -27.06
CA THR A 317 5.91 -17.41 -26.74
C THR A 317 6.46 -18.37 -27.78
N TRP A 318 7.66 -18.10 -28.27
CA TRP A 318 8.46 -18.97 -29.13
C TRP A 318 9.70 -19.42 -28.38
N ARG A 319 10.00 -20.72 -28.41
CA ARG A 319 11.19 -21.31 -27.79
C ARG A 319 12.15 -21.78 -28.87
N PHE A 320 13.44 -21.66 -28.57
CA PHE A 320 14.52 -22.04 -29.47
C PHE A 320 15.50 -22.97 -28.74
N ASP A 321 16.14 -23.86 -29.48
CA ASP A 321 17.06 -24.84 -28.91
C ASP A 321 18.35 -24.22 -28.36
N SER A 322 18.71 -23.04 -28.87
CA SER A 322 19.95 -22.35 -28.51
C SER A 322 19.69 -20.98 -27.90
N HIS A 323 20.55 -20.60 -26.97
CA HIS A 323 20.66 -19.23 -26.51
C HIS A 323 21.38 -18.39 -27.55
N ALA A 324 20.71 -17.39 -28.12
CA ALA A 324 21.28 -16.51 -29.14
C ALA A 324 20.59 -15.15 -29.14
N LYS A 325 21.32 -14.13 -29.61
CA LYS A 325 20.74 -12.83 -29.97
C LYS A 325 20.00 -12.96 -31.30
N ARG A 326 18.71 -12.66 -31.31
CA ARG A 326 17.83 -12.78 -32.49
C ARG A 326 17.23 -11.43 -32.84
N ARG A 327 17.12 -11.16 -34.14
CA ARG A 327 16.36 -10.05 -34.69
C ARG A 327 14.95 -10.52 -35.01
N VAL A 328 13.95 -9.97 -34.33
CA VAL A 328 12.55 -10.38 -34.45
C VAL A 328 11.77 -9.26 -35.13
N ARG A 329 10.98 -9.60 -36.15
CA ARG A 329 10.09 -8.66 -36.84
C ARG A 329 8.69 -9.24 -36.94
N LEU A 330 7.70 -8.45 -36.54
CA LEU A 330 6.27 -8.76 -36.67
C LEU A 330 5.69 -7.89 -37.77
N VAL A 331 5.10 -8.50 -38.80
CA VAL A 331 4.53 -7.78 -39.96
C VAL A 331 3.03 -8.07 -40.05
N VAL A 332 2.21 -7.03 -40.13
CA VAL A 332 0.77 -7.16 -40.37
C VAL A 332 0.55 -7.58 -41.83
N LYS A 333 -0.11 -8.72 -42.05
CA LYS A 333 -0.40 -9.28 -43.38
C LYS A 333 -1.86 -9.10 -43.82
N GLY A 334 -2.72 -8.69 -42.90
CA GLY A 334 -4.15 -8.58 -43.13
C GLY A 334 -4.97 -8.74 -41.85
N GLY A 335 -6.29 -8.77 -42.01
CA GLY A 335 -7.26 -9.00 -40.95
C GLY A 335 -8.69 -8.82 -41.49
N GLY A 336 -9.70 -9.07 -40.66
CA GLY A 336 -11.11 -9.01 -41.10
C GLY A 336 -11.60 -7.62 -41.55
N ASN A 337 -12.92 -7.45 -41.72
CA ASN A 337 -13.60 -6.34 -42.44
C ASN A 337 -13.33 -4.88 -41.99
N LYS A 338 -12.37 -4.60 -41.10
CA LYS A 338 -11.87 -3.28 -40.70
C LYS A 338 -10.35 -3.23 -40.84
N LYS A 339 -9.74 -2.03 -40.95
CA LYS A 339 -8.27 -1.88 -40.99
C LYS A 339 -7.60 -2.73 -39.89
N PRO A 340 -6.75 -3.72 -40.22
CA PRO A 340 -6.10 -4.57 -39.23
C PRO A 340 -5.25 -3.72 -38.28
N SER A 341 -5.34 -4.01 -36.98
CA SER A 341 -4.64 -3.28 -35.93
C SER A 341 -3.95 -4.26 -34.97
N LEU A 342 -2.63 -4.30 -35.01
CA LEU A 342 -1.82 -5.08 -34.07
C LEU A 342 -1.32 -4.15 -32.96
N ILE A 343 -1.70 -4.40 -31.70
CA ILE A 343 -1.23 -3.61 -30.56
C ILE A 343 -0.17 -4.41 -29.80
N VAL A 344 1.07 -3.93 -29.80
CA VAL A 344 2.23 -4.56 -29.16
C VAL A 344 2.61 -3.77 -27.92
N ASN A 345 2.59 -4.41 -26.75
CA ASN A 345 2.95 -3.78 -25.48
C ASN A 345 4.46 -3.86 -25.24
N PHE A 346 5.03 -5.07 -25.23
CA PHE A 346 6.47 -5.32 -25.05
C PHE A 346 6.83 -6.73 -25.52
N ALA A 347 8.13 -6.98 -25.70
CA ALA A 347 8.71 -8.30 -25.91
C ALA A 347 9.74 -8.62 -24.81
N THR A 348 9.88 -9.89 -24.42
CA THR A 348 10.83 -10.31 -23.38
C THR A 348 11.41 -11.70 -23.64
N ASN A 349 12.63 -11.95 -23.17
CA ASN A 349 13.28 -13.26 -23.29
C ASN A 349 12.85 -14.27 -22.21
N ARG A 350 12.07 -13.84 -21.23
CA ARG A 350 11.44 -14.72 -20.25
C ARG A 350 10.20 -14.07 -19.66
N TYR A 351 9.03 -14.66 -19.88
CA TYR A 351 7.79 -14.10 -19.35
C TYR A 351 7.50 -14.58 -17.91
N HIS A 352 7.96 -13.83 -16.92
CA HIS A 352 7.56 -14.05 -15.51
C HIS A 352 6.10 -13.63 -15.27
N HIS A 353 5.38 -14.31 -14.39
CA HIS A 353 4.02 -13.96 -14.00
C HIS A 353 4.03 -13.24 -12.66
N ILE A 354 3.16 -12.24 -12.54
CA ILE A 354 3.01 -11.46 -11.32
C ILE A 354 1.53 -11.30 -10.98
N MET A 355 1.22 -11.37 -9.69
CA MET A 355 -0.08 -11.05 -9.12
C MET A 355 0.08 -9.93 -8.09
N ASN A 356 -0.79 -8.92 -8.17
CA ASN A 356 -0.96 -7.86 -7.18
C ASN A 356 -2.30 -8.07 -6.47
N ALA A 357 -2.36 -7.77 -5.17
CA ALA A 357 -3.55 -7.79 -4.33
C ALA A 357 -4.80 -7.17 -4.98
N GLY A 358 -4.64 -6.23 -5.91
CA GLY A 358 -5.76 -5.41 -6.40
C GLY A 358 -6.41 -4.71 -5.22
N ILE A 359 -7.61 -4.14 -5.35
CA ILE A 359 -8.25 -3.51 -4.19
C ILE A 359 -8.89 -4.59 -3.27
N GLY A 360 -8.06 -5.45 -2.67
CA GLY A 360 -8.47 -6.63 -1.91
C GLY A 360 -7.51 -6.94 -0.76
N GLY A 361 -7.81 -7.98 0.04
CA GLY A 361 -6.93 -8.41 1.14
C GLY A 361 -6.70 -7.33 2.21
N TRP A 362 -7.72 -6.66 2.70
CA TRP A 362 -7.57 -5.46 3.55
C TRP A 362 -6.70 -5.63 4.81
N HIS A 363 -6.71 -6.83 5.38
CA HIS A 363 -6.04 -7.24 6.61
C HIS A 363 -5.80 -8.76 6.53
N ALA A 364 -4.90 -9.32 7.34
CA ALA A 364 -4.56 -10.74 7.31
C ALA A 364 -5.80 -11.63 7.50
N ALA A 365 -6.68 -11.27 8.44
CA ALA A 365 -7.95 -11.97 8.65
C ALA A 365 -8.86 -11.94 7.41
N GLY A 366 -8.81 -10.85 6.64
CA GLY A 366 -9.59 -10.69 5.42
C GLY A 366 -9.17 -11.70 4.37
N LEU A 367 -7.85 -11.89 4.17
CA LEU A 367 -7.34 -12.89 3.23
C LEU A 367 -7.79 -14.32 3.61
N ASN A 368 -7.87 -14.63 4.90
CA ASN A 368 -8.31 -15.94 5.41
C ASN A 368 -9.81 -16.20 5.25
N THR A 369 -10.63 -15.16 5.32
CA THR A 369 -12.09 -15.32 5.52
C THR A 369 -12.95 -14.77 4.38
N ASP A 370 -12.36 -14.05 3.44
CA ASP A 370 -13.09 -13.56 2.27
C ASP A 370 -13.67 -14.74 1.48
N LYS A 371 -14.97 -14.72 1.24
CA LYS A 371 -15.67 -15.75 0.44
C LYS A 371 -15.75 -15.37 -1.05
N GLY A 372 -15.24 -14.19 -1.39
CA GLY A 372 -15.07 -13.68 -2.74
C GLY A 372 -13.72 -14.03 -3.36
N LEU A 373 -13.41 -13.38 -4.46
CA LEU A 373 -12.20 -13.58 -5.26
C LEU A 373 -10.99 -12.79 -4.69
N ARG A 374 -10.90 -12.67 -3.37
CA ARG A 374 -9.85 -11.90 -2.67
C ARG A 374 -9.26 -12.64 -1.47
N SER A 375 -9.39 -13.96 -1.50
CA SER A 375 -8.92 -14.86 -0.45
C SER A 375 -7.58 -15.50 -0.82
N TYR A 376 -6.95 -16.20 0.12
CA TYR A 376 -5.76 -16.97 -0.19
C TYR A 376 -6.02 -18.09 -1.21
N ASN A 377 -7.28 -18.51 -1.43
CA ASN A 377 -7.61 -19.51 -2.46
C ASN A 377 -7.28 -18.99 -3.87
N GLU A 378 -7.46 -17.69 -4.13
CA GLU A 378 -7.05 -17.08 -5.39
C GLU A 378 -5.52 -17.02 -5.53
N VAL A 379 -4.81 -16.82 -4.41
CA VAL A 379 -3.36 -16.92 -4.38
C VAL A 379 -2.91 -18.35 -4.70
N ILE A 380 -3.56 -19.37 -4.13
CA ILE A 380 -3.29 -20.78 -4.45
C ILE A 380 -3.59 -21.08 -5.93
N ALA A 381 -4.71 -20.60 -6.46
CA ALA A 381 -5.13 -20.79 -7.84
C ALA A 381 -4.17 -20.13 -8.84
N PHE A 382 -3.50 -19.05 -8.43
CA PHE A 382 -2.42 -18.44 -9.21
C PHE A 382 -1.16 -19.29 -9.26
N ASP A 383 -1.03 -20.34 -8.46
CA ASP A 383 0.10 -21.28 -8.48
C ASP A 383 1.48 -20.58 -8.34
N PRO A 384 1.75 -19.91 -7.20
CA PRO A 384 2.95 -19.10 -7.04
C PRO A 384 4.17 -19.94 -6.68
N ASP A 385 5.32 -19.58 -7.25
CA ASP A 385 6.65 -19.99 -6.77
C ASP A 385 7.04 -19.20 -5.51
N ILE A 386 6.70 -17.90 -5.49
CA ILE A 386 7.03 -16.98 -4.41
C ILE A 386 5.77 -16.21 -4.00
N VAL A 387 5.50 -16.16 -2.70
CA VAL A 387 4.42 -15.37 -2.11
C VAL A 387 5.02 -14.31 -1.18
N THR A 388 4.84 -13.04 -1.51
CA THR A 388 5.11 -11.95 -0.59
C THR A 388 3.84 -11.56 0.15
N ILE A 389 3.91 -11.38 1.47
CA ILE A 389 2.77 -11.01 2.31
C ILE A 389 3.08 -9.68 3.02
N GLU A 390 2.30 -8.65 2.71
CA GLU A 390 2.34 -7.32 3.34
C GLU A 390 1.05 -7.04 4.12
N TYR A 391 1.07 -7.27 5.44
CA TYR A 391 -0.04 -6.96 6.34
C TYR A 391 0.46 -6.30 7.62
N GLY A 392 -0.46 -5.70 8.39
CA GLY A 392 -0.17 -5.01 9.64
C GLY A 392 -0.77 -3.62 9.69
N THR A 393 -0.61 -2.83 8.62
CA THR A 393 -0.98 -1.41 8.57
C THR A 393 -2.48 -1.12 8.68
N ASN A 394 -3.33 -2.07 8.28
CA ASN A 394 -4.78 -2.00 8.46
C ASN A 394 -5.27 -2.93 9.59
N ASP A 395 -4.45 -3.89 10.00
CA ASP A 395 -4.73 -4.81 11.11
C ASP A 395 -4.67 -4.09 12.47
N ASP A 396 -3.88 -3.02 12.58
CA ASP A 396 -3.83 -2.16 13.75
C ASP A 396 -5.13 -1.35 13.99
N TRP A 397 -6.11 -1.37 13.06
CA TRP A 397 -7.41 -0.72 13.27
C TRP A 397 -8.43 -1.65 13.91
N ASN A 398 -8.54 -2.88 13.39
CA ASN A 398 -9.61 -3.81 13.75
C ASN A 398 -9.41 -4.45 15.12
N ALA A 399 -8.15 -4.56 15.58
CA ALA A 399 -7.78 -5.10 16.89
C ALA A 399 -7.02 -4.08 17.76
N GLY A 400 -7.09 -2.78 17.40
CA GLY A 400 -5.99 -1.83 17.55
C GLY A 400 -5.42 -1.48 18.92
N ASN A 401 -6.10 -1.74 20.03
CA ASN A 401 -5.56 -1.41 21.35
C ASN A 401 -5.33 -2.69 22.14
N THR A 402 -4.17 -3.29 21.93
CA THR A 402 -3.74 -4.46 22.69
C THR A 402 -2.63 -4.13 23.69
N TYR A 403 -2.70 -2.91 24.25
CA TYR A 403 -1.94 -2.61 25.45
C TYR A 403 -2.47 -3.45 26.60
N ILE A 404 -1.57 -3.98 27.42
CA ILE A 404 -1.93 -4.88 28.53
C ILE A 404 -1.71 -4.24 29.89
N ALA A 405 -1.17 -3.03 29.91
CA ALA A 405 -0.87 -2.26 31.11
C ALA A 405 -1.31 -0.81 30.93
N TYR A 406 -1.72 -0.18 32.04
CA TYR A 406 -2.15 1.21 32.07
C TYR A 406 -1.80 1.85 33.41
N ARG A 407 -1.76 3.18 33.40
CA ARG A 407 -1.62 4.02 34.58
C ARG A 407 -2.85 4.90 34.74
N SER A 408 -3.30 5.07 35.97
CA SER A 408 -4.40 5.99 36.31
C SER A 408 -3.89 7.41 36.60
N GLU A 409 -4.55 8.39 36.00
CA GLU A 409 -4.34 9.82 36.19
C GLU A 409 -5.69 10.48 36.54
N ALA A 410 -5.79 11.08 37.72
CA ALA A 410 -6.98 11.79 38.16
C ALA A 410 -6.84 13.31 37.94
N GLY A 411 -7.96 14.02 37.83
CA GLY A 411 -7.98 15.48 37.76
C GLY A 411 -7.48 16.08 36.44
N VAL A 412 -7.49 15.31 35.35
CA VAL A 412 -7.08 15.80 34.02
C VAL A 412 -8.07 16.86 33.55
N SER A 413 -7.60 18.05 33.20
CA SER A 413 -8.49 19.13 32.71
C SER A 413 -9.06 18.82 31.32
N GLU A 414 -10.24 19.35 31.02
CA GLU A 414 -10.87 19.24 29.70
C GLU A 414 -9.93 19.70 28.57
N GLU A 415 -9.23 20.82 28.77
CA GLU A 415 -8.29 21.37 27.79
C GLU A 415 -7.16 20.38 27.47
N THR A 416 -6.56 19.80 28.50
CA THR A 416 -5.51 18.79 28.36
C THR A 416 -6.03 17.55 27.64
N LEU A 417 -7.21 17.08 28.03
CA LEU A 417 -7.82 15.89 27.46
C LEU A 417 -8.11 16.07 25.96
N ARG A 418 -8.61 17.24 25.54
CA ARG A 418 -8.91 17.54 24.12
C ARG A 418 -7.67 17.67 23.25
N LYS A 419 -6.54 18.07 23.82
CA LYS A 419 -5.24 18.16 23.13
C LYS A 419 -4.47 16.83 23.15
N SER A 420 -4.95 15.83 23.89
CA SER A 420 -4.30 14.53 24.03
C SER A 420 -4.76 13.52 22.99
N GLY A 421 -3.81 12.74 22.46
CA GLY A 421 -4.10 11.68 21.50
C GLY A 421 -4.88 10.53 22.14
N THR A 422 -6.08 10.25 21.62
CA THR A 422 -7.00 9.28 22.25
C THR A 422 -6.58 7.82 22.07
N LEU A 423 -5.63 7.54 21.17
CA LEU A 423 -5.18 6.15 20.91
C LEU A 423 -4.48 5.50 22.10
N TRP A 424 -3.93 6.30 23.01
CA TRP A 424 -3.19 5.79 24.16
C TRP A 424 -4.08 5.59 25.39
N PHE A 425 -5.34 6.00 25.33
CA PHE A 425 -6.29 5.87 26.42
C PHE A 425 -6.94 4.49 26.44
N ARG A 426 -6.94 3.88 27.62
CA ARG A 426 -7.77 2.73 27.95
C ARG A 426 -9.19 3.19 28.18
N ASP A 427 -9.38 4.15 29.06
CA ASP A 427 -10.68 4.71 29.38
C ASP A 427 -10.54 6.14 29.90
N VAL A 428 -11.63 6.89 29.73
CA VAL A 428 -11.77 8.28 30.14
C VAL A 428 -13.14 8.42 30.76
N THR A 429 -13.18 8.87 32.02
CA THR A 429 -14.41 9.04 32.80
C THR A 429 -14.48 10.47 33.34
N PRO A 430 -15.59 11.20 33.16
CA PRO A 430 -15.75 12.52 33.78
C PRO A 430 -15.80 12.40 35.29
N ALA A 431 -15.08 13.30 35.95
CA ALA A 431 -15.05 13.47 37.40
C ALA A 431 -15.70 14.81 37.78
N ALA A 432 -15.61 15.19 39.06
CA ALA A 432 -16.11 16.48 39.54
C ALA A 432 -15.31 17.66 38.95
N ASN A 433 -15.86 18.88 39.02
CA ASN A 433 -15.17 20.13 38.67
C ASN A 433 -14.62 20.17 37.24
N ASP A 434 -15.35 19.63 36.27
CA ASP A 434 -14.95 19.59 34.83
C ASP A 434 -13.58 18.93 34.57
N THR A 435 -13.22 17.98 35.44
CA THR A 435 -12.02 17.16 35.31
C THR A 435 -12.36 15.73 34.88
N PHE A 436 -11.33 14.95 34.56
CA PHE A 436 -11.47 13.59 34.05
C PHE A 436 -10.46 12.66 34.73
N ASP A 437 -10.92 11.44 35.00
CA ASP A 437 -10.07 10.31 35.33
C ASP A 437 -9.71 9.58 34.04
N VAL A 438 -8.41 9.43 33.80
CA VAL A 438 -7.85 8.88 32.57
C VAL A 438 -6.98 7.69 32.91
N ASN A 439 -7.29 6.54 32.32
CA ASN A 439 -6.40 5.39 32.30
C ASN A 439 -5.65 5.39 30.96
N THR A 440 -4.33 5.48 31.00
CA THR A 440 -3.47 5.59 29.81
C THR A 440 -2.45 4.47 29.75
N SER A 441 -2.13 4.00 28.54
CA SER A 441 -1.02 3.06 28.29
C SER A 441 0.37 3.65 28.53
N LEU A 442 0.46 4.97 28.71
CA LEU A 442 1.71 5.69 28.95
C LEU A 442 2.14 5.56 30.41
N LEU A 443 2.87 4.49 30.72
CA LEU A 443 3.52 4.28 32.02
C LEU A 443 4.81 5.11 32.10
N ARG A 444 5.45 5.17 33.28
CA ARG A 444 6.73 5.86 33.47
C ARG A 444 7.88 4.91 33.73
N ILE A 445 9.05 5.26 33.18
CA ILE A 445 10.31 4.57 33.45
C ILE A 445 10.86 5.07 34.80
N ALA A 446 11.04 4.16 35.76
CA ALA A 446 11.70 4.47 37.04
C ALA A 446 13.22 4.24 36.97
N ALA A 447 13.64 3.16 36.30
CA ALA A 447 15.05 2.87 36.05
C ALA A 447 15.22 2.15 34.71
N ILE A 448 16.40 2.31 34.11
CA ILE A 448 16.73 1.74 32.82
C ILE A 448 18.21 1.40 32.75
N THR A 449 18.51 0.25 32.18
CA THR A 449 19.86 -0.15 31.78
C THR A 449 19.87 -0.53 30.30
N SER A 450 21.01 -0.99 29.81
CA SER A 450 21.10 -1.51 28.45
C SER A 450 20.25 -2.76 28.23
N ARG A 451 19.80 -3.50 29.26
CA ARG A 451 19.08 -4.78 29.10
C ARG A 451 17.80 -4.91 29.91
N ASP A 452 17.46 -3.91 30.69
CA ASP A 452 16.24 -3.93 31.48
C ASP A 452 15.62 -2.55 31.68
N ILE A 453 14.32 -2.56 31.99
CA ILE A 453 13.53 -1.39 32.37
C ILE A 453 12.68 -1.76 33.58
N THR A 454 12.72 -0.90 34.59
CA THR A 454 11.82 -0.92 35.73
C THR A 454 10.76 0.16 35.56
N ILE A 455 9.50 -0.24 35.70
CA ILE A 455 8.35 0.66 35.59
C ILE A 455 8.06 1.28 36.97
N ASP A 456 7.78 2.57 36.99
CA ASP A 456 7.29 3.26 38.18
C ASP A 456 5.98 2.61 38.65
N PRO A 457 5.91 2.07 39.89
CA PRO A 457 4.72 1.37 40.37
C PRO A 457 3.52 2.29 40.62
N ALA A 458 3.72 3.60 40.64
CA ALA A 458 2.66 4.56 40.97
C ALA A 458 1.46 4.45 40.02
N ASN A 459 0.30 4.06 40.57
CA ASN A 459 -0.98 3.95 39.89
C ASN A 459 -0.97 3.03 38.67
N VAL A 460 -0.08 2.04 38.62
CA VAL A 460 0.01 1.09 37.50
C VAL A 460 -0.90 -0.11 37.72
N SER A 461 -1.56 -0.55 36.66
CA SER A 461 -2.42 -1.73 36.63
C SER A 461 -2.25 -2.50 35.32
N PHE A 462 -2.64 -3.77 35.35
CA PHE A 462 -2.48 -4.70 34.23
C PHE A 462 -3.81 -5.38 33.90
N ASP A 463 -4.21 -5.34 32.63
CA ASP A 463 -5.30 -6.18 32.13
C ASP A 463 -4.83 -7.64 31.95
N ALA A 464 -3.53 -7.84 31.73
CA ALA A 464 -2.85 -9.13 31.74
C ALA A 464 -1.39 -8.94 32.13
N LEU A 465 -0.80 -9.92 32.82
CA LEU A 465 0.62 -9.89 33.14
C LEU A 465 1.48 -9.98 31.86
N PRO A 466 2.59 -9.23 31.76
CA PRO A 466 3.55 -9.37 30.69
C PRO A 466 4.15 -10.77 30.63
N ILE A 467 4.37 -11.27 29.42
CA ILE A 467 4.98 -12.58 29.15
C ILE A 467 6.12 -12.43 28.13
N PRO A 468 7.01 -13.43 28.01
CA PRO A 468 8.02 -13.43 26.97
C PRO A 468 7.41 -13.25 25.57
N GLY A 469 8.03 -12.40 24.76
CA GLY A 469 7.58 -12.05 23.41
C GLY A 469 6.58 -10.89 23.33
N ASP A 470 6.16 -10.32 24.47
CA ASP A 470 5.43 -9.05 24.50
C ASP A 470 6.29 -7.88 24.03
N ILE A 471 5.65 -6.88 23.43
CA ILE A 471 6.32 -5.70 22.90
C ILE A 471 6.44 -4.66 24.02
N LEU A 472 7.66 -4.27 24.30
CA LEU A 472 7.99 -3.09 25.12
C LEU A 472 8.25 -1.91 24.18
N ILE A 473 7.57 -0.79 24.43
CA ILE A 473 7.71 0.47 23.68
C ILE A 473 8.30 1.49 24.64
N ILE A 474 9.42 2.10 24.29
CA ILE A 474 10.30 2.82 25.20
C ILE A 474 10.55 4.22 24.63
N GLY A 475 10.35 5.27 25.43
CA GLY A 475 10.57 6.66 25.04
C GLY A 475 9.27 7.42 24.77
N THR A 476 9.37 8.74 24.64
CA THR A 476 8.21 9.63 24.45
C THR A 476 8.10 10.09 23.00
N TYR A 477 6.95 9.81 22.37
CA TYR A 477 6.70 10.18 20.98
C TYR A 477 6.17 11.61 20.83
N HIS A 478 7.00 12.50 20.28
CA HIS A 478 6.62 13.87 19.91
C HIS A 478 6.35 14.07 18.41
N GLY A 479 6.29 13.01 17.60
CA GLY A 479 6.17 13.12 16.14
C GLY A 479 7.43 12.73 15.37
N ASP A 480 8.55 12.53 16.08
CA ASP A 480 9.76 11.88 15.56
C ASP A 480 9.85 10.47 16.14
N ASN A 481 9.78 9.44 15.29
CA ASN A 481 9.81 8.08 15.78
C ASN A 481 11.20 7.62 16.24
N ARG A 482 12.27 8.38 16.00
CA ARG A 482 13.59 8.14 16.60
C ARG A 482 13.62 8.38 18.10
N ALA A 483 12.62 9.09 18.65
CA ALA A 483 12.45 9.26 20.09
C ALA A 483 11.88 8.00 20.78
N VAL A 484 11.52 6.97 20.01
CA VAL A 484 10.94 5.73 20.52
C VAL A 484 11.67 4.51 19.98
N ARG A 485 11.89 3.54 20.85
CA ARG A 485 12.43 2.23 20.49
C ARG A 485 11.54 1.11 21.01
N THR A 486 11.61 -0.03 20.34
CA THR A 486 10.87 -1.22 20.76
C THR A 486 11.84 -2.33 21.14
N ARG A 487 11.44 -3.18 22.07
CA ARG A 487 12.11 -4.44 22.45
C ARG A 487 11.06 -5.52 22.67
N LEU A 488 11.48 -6.77 22.61
CA LEU A 488 10.62 -7.90 23.02
C LEU A 488 11.03 -8.31 24.43
N ILE A 489 10.05 -8.48 25.31
CA ILE A 489 10.26 -8.92 26.69
C ILE A 489 10.81 -10.35 26.64
N GLU A 490 11.91 -10.59 27.34
CA GLU A 490 12.51 -11.91 27.53
C GLU A 490 12.05 -12.51 28.86
N SER A 491 12.10 -11.73 29.94
CA SER A 491 11.52 -12.11 31.23
C SER A 491 10.86 -10.93 31.94
N TRP A 492 9.94 -11.24 32.85
CA TRP A 492 9.17 -10.27 33.62
C TRP A 492 9.24 -10.60 35.11
N ASP A 493 9.75 -9.66 35.91
CA ASP A 493 9.69 -9.69 37.35
C ASP A 493 8.48 -8.87 37.82
N LYS A 494 7.48 -9.57 38.36
CA LYS A 494 6.24 -8.96 38.84
C LYS A 494 6.44 -8.14 40.12
N ALA A 495 7.35 -8.54 41.01
CA ALA A 495 7.56 -7.84 42.27
C ALA A 495 8.26 -6.49 42.04
N LEU A 496 9.19 -6.45 41.09
CA LEU A 496 9.95 -5.25 40.74
C LEU A 496 9.35 -4.45 39.57
N LEU A 497 8.27 -4.94 38.94
CA LEU A 497 7.73 -4.41 37.69
C LEU A 497 8.83 -4.20 36.62
N LYS A 498 9.70 -5.20 36.49
CA LYS A 498 10.92 -5.14 35.69
C LYS A 498 10.82 -6.05 34.47
N ALA A 499 11.00 -5.49 33.29
CA ALA A 499 11.15 -6.23 32.05
C ALA A 499 12.63 -6.35 31.68
N THR A 500 13.08 -7.55 31.32
CA THR A 500 14.39 -7.79 30.72
C THR A 500 14.24 -8.10 29.22
N PHE A 501 15.29 -7.87 28.44
CA PHE A 501 15.28 -8.14 27.00
C PHE A 501 16.67 -8.47 26.44
N ALA A 502 16.68 -9.36 25.44
CA ALA A 502 17.91 -9.90 24.85
C ALA A 502 18.66 -8.92 23.95
N THR A 503 17.97 -8.02 23.24
CA THR A 503 18.63 -7.02 22.38
C THR A 503 18.93 -5.74 23.19
N PRO A 504 20.20 -5.39 23.44
CA PRO A 504 20.50 -4.26 24.30
C PRO A 504 20.03 -2.93 23.72
N LEU A 505 19.71 -1.96 24.58
CA LEU A 505 19.49 -0.55 24.26
C LEU A 505 20.81 0.21 24.28
N ALA A 506 20.96 1.16 23.37
CA ALA A 506 22.02 2.17 23.44
C ALA A 506 21.41 3.57 23.47
N ALA A 507 22.04 4.51 24.18
CA ALA A 507 21.56 5.90 24.22
C ALA A 507 21.45 6.52 22.82
N LYS A 508 22.44 6.22 21.96
CA LYS A 508 22.46 6.63 20.54
C LYS A 508 21.29 6.11 19.71
N ASP A 509 20.55 5.11 20.21
CA ASP A 509 19.35 4.66 19.53
C ASP A 509 18.30 5.77 19.56
N PHE A 510 18.29 6.65 20.57
CA PHE A 510 17.31 7.71 20.74
C PHE A 510 17.87 9.04 20.24
N VAL A 511 17.06 9.78 19.48
CA VAL A 511 17.49 11.07 18.91
C VAL A 511 17.93 12.04 20.01
N GLY A 512 19.19 12.47 19.94
CA GLY A 512 19.77 13.47 20.84
C GLY A 512 20.10 12.99 22.26
N SER A 513 19.90 11.71 22.58
CA SER A 513 20.29 11.15 23.88
C SER A 513 21.76 10.75 23.89
N THR A 514 22.44 11.06 25.00
CA THR A 514 23.84 10.67 25.26
C THR A 514 23.95 9.60 26.33
N ASP A 515 22.97 9.53 27.23
CA ASP A 515 22.85 8.53 28.28
C ASP A 515 21.42 7.96 28.33
N LEU A 516 21.28 6.67 28.66
CA LEU A 516 19.98 6.02 28.90
C LEU A 516 19.28 6.61 30.14
N SER A 517 20.03 7.15 31.11
CA SER A 517 19.46 7.81 32.28
C SER A 517 18.55 8.99 31.92
N GLU A 518 18.74 9.62 30.76
CA GLU A 518 17.87 10.68 30.22
C GLU A 518 16.44 10.18 29.87
N LEU A 519 16.23 8.86 29.85
CA LEU A 519 14.92 8.23 29.65
C LEU A 519 14.14 8.01 30.94
N VAL A 520 14.74 8.18 32.12
CA VAL A 520 14.01 8.11 33.40
C VAL A 520 12.94 9.20 33.42
N GLY A 521 11.72 8.83 33.84
CA GLY A 521 10.53 9.68 33.79
C GLY A 521 9.87 9.80 32.40
N ARG A 522 10.50 9.32 31.32
CA ARG A 522 9.86 9.19 30.00
C ARG A 522 8.90 8.00 29.98
N HIS A 523 8.21 7.81 28.86
CA HIS A 523 7.17 6.80 28.75
C HIS A 523 7.69 5.40 28.46
N VAL A 524 6.96 4.41 28.97
CA VAL A 524 7.04 3.01 28.56
C VAL A 524 5.63 2.44 28.39
N GLN A 525 5.42 1.58 27.41
CA GLN A 525 4.14 0.91 27.14
C GLN A 525 4.38 -0.58 26.89
N ILE A 526 3.42 -1.43 27.25
CA ILE A 526 3.48 -2.88 27.01
C ILE A 526 2.30 -3.32 26.14
N LYS A 527 2.60 -4.01 25.05
CA LYS A 527 1.63 -4.37 24.01
C LYS A 527 1.79 -5.82 23.55
N ARG A 528 0.68 -6.48 23.18
CA ARG A 528 0.68 -7.86 22.64
C ARG A 528 -0.18 -7.95 21.38
N ILE A 529 0.23 -8.61 20.29
CA ILE A 529 -0.59 -8.67 19.04
C ILE A 529 -0.94 -10.09 18.58
N PRO A 530 -1.58 -10.91 19.45
CA PRO A 530 -1.69 -12.35 19.20
C PRO A 530 -2.64 -12.66 18.04
N HIS A 531 -3.71 -11.86 17.88
CA HIS A 531 -4.67 -12.06 16.80
C HIS A 531 -4.02 -11.87 15.42
N PHE A 532 -3.29 -10.78 15.22
CA PHE A 532 -2.58 -10.53 13.96
C PHE A 532 -1.61 -11.67 13.62
N LEU A 533 -0.82 -12.13 14.59
CA LEU A 533 0.13 -13.22 14.39
C LEU A 533 -0.56 -14.55 14.07
N GLY A 534 -1.69 -14.84 14.73
CA GLY A 534 -2.51 -16.01 14.43
C GLY A 534 -3.06 -15.98 13.00
N GLN A 535 -3.55 -14.82 12.55
CA GLN A 535 -4.06 -14.67 11.18
C GLN A 535 -2.96 -14.79 10.13
N MET A 536 -1.79 -14.19 10.36
CA MET A 536 -0.63 -14.34 9.48
C MET A 536 -0.15 -15.79 9.40
N THR A 537 -0.11 -16.49 10.53
CA THR A 537 0.27 -17.91 10.59
C THR A 537 -0.70 -18.76 9.77
N ALA A 538 -2.01 -18.56 9.96
CA ALA A 538 -3.05 -19.27 9.21
C ALA A 538 -2.97 -19.01 7.69
N CYS A 539 -2.69 -17.76 7.25
CA CYS A 539 -2.49 -17.46 5.83
C CYS A 539 -1.33 -18.28 5.24
N ILE A 540 -0.18 -18.28 5.94
CA ILE A 540 1.05 -18.95 5.46
C ILE A 540 0.83 -20.46 5.40
N GLU A 541 0.29 -21.06 6.47
CA GLU A 541 0.04 -22.49 6.55
C GLU A 541 -1.00 -22.95 5.53
N GLY A 542 -2.09 -22.18 5.34
CA GLY A 542 -3.12 -22.49 4.36
C GLY A 542 -2.58 -22.54 2.93
N ILE A 543 -1.75 -21.57 2.55
CA ILE A 543 -1.12 -21.57 1.21
C ILE A 543 -0.09 -22.70 1.11
N ARG A 544 0.77 -22.86 2.13
CA ARG A 544 1.84 -23.87 2.13
C ARG A 544 1.31 -25.29 2.07
N ALA A 545 0.15 -25.56 2.68
CA ALA A 545 -0.50 -26.87 2.60
C ALA A 545 -0.90 -27.24 1.15
N ALA A 546 -1.31 -26.26 0.34
CA ALA A 546 -1.65 -26.47 -1.06
C ALA A 546 -0.45 -26.30 -2.03
N LYS A 547 0.56 -25.54 -1.62
CA LYS A 547 1.78 -25.20 -2.38
C LYS A 547 3.02 -25.40 -1.49
N PRO A 548 3.44 -26.65 -1.25
CA PRO A 548 4.54 -26.95 -0.31
C PRO A 548 5.89 -26.39 -0.74
N ASP A 549 6.10 -26.23 -2.04
CA ASP A 549 7.35 -25.72 -2.63
C ASP A 549 7.39 -24.19 -2.73
N ALA A 550 6.27 -23.51 -2.47
CA ALA A 550 6.22 -22.06 -2.50
C ALA A 550 7.10 -21.45 -1.40
N VAL A 551 7.89 -20.46 -1.78
CA VAL A 551 8.72 -19.68 -0.86
C VAL A 551 7.98 -18.43 -0.41
N PHE A 552 8.10 -18.08 0.86
CA PHE A 552 7.37 -16.98 1.46
C PHE A 552 8.32 -15.85 1.87
N ALA A 553 7.91 -14.61 1.60
CA ALA A 553 8.56 -13.41 2.10
C ALA A 553 7.55 -12.55 2.87
N LEU A 554 7.88 -12.15 4.09
CA LEU A 554 7.02 -11.31 4.93
C LEU A 554 7.56 -9.88 4.93
N ILE A 555 6.74 -8.97 4.41
CA ILE A 555 7.03 -7.54 4.35
C ILE A 555 6.58 -6.91 5.65
N ASP A 556 7.48 -6.22 6.34
CA ASP A 556 7.13 -5.47 7.54
C ASP A 556 6.36 -4.18 7.22
N THR A 557 6.06 -3.39 8.25
CA THR A 557 5.19 -2.21 8.12
C THR A 557 5.95 -0.95 7.74
N GLY A 558 5.27 0.03 7.15
CA GLY A 558 5.84 1.36 6.93
C GLY A 558 6.05 2.20 8.20
N TYR A 559 6.71 3.35 8.05
CA TYR A 559 7.07 4.28 9.14
C TYR A 559 5.92 5.26 9.47
N SER A 560 5.02 4.85 10.35
CA SER A 560 3.74 5.55 10.57
C SER A 560 3.81 6.72 11.55
N ASN A 561 2.76 7.54 11.57
CA ASN A 561 2.52 8.48 12.65
C ASN A 561 1.81 7.77 13.81
N TYR A 562 2.49 7.60 14.95
CA TYR A 562 1.98 6.84 16.10
C TYR A 562 0.79 7.46 16.83
N ARG A 563 0.42 8.69 16.49
CA ARG A 563 -0.83 9.33 16.95
C ARG A 563 -2.05 8.92 16.14
N THR A 564 -1.85 8.20 15.04
CA THR A 564 -2.90 7.77 14.11
C THR A 564 -2.89 6.27 13.79
N ARG A 565 -1.80 5.59 14.14
CA ARG A 565 -1.54 4.17 13.88
C ARG A 565 -0.78 3.57 15.05
N LEU A 566 -1.14 2.37 15.46
CA LEU A 566 -0.49 1.65 16.56
C LEU A 566 0.39 0.54 15.97
N LEU A 567 1.32 0.89 15.08
CA LEU A 567 2.21 -0.10 14.42
C LEU A 567 3.52 -0.35 15.18
N LEU A 568 3.72 0.34 16.32
CA LEU A 568 4.84 0.10 17.23
C LEU A 568 4.99 -1.39 17.56
N GLY A 569 6.16 -1.94 17.26
CA GLY A 569 6.55 -3.33 17.52
C GLY A 569 6.13 -4.36 16.47
N TYR A 570 5.32 -3.99 15.47
CA TYR A 570 4.97 -4.90 14.37
C TYR A 570 6.20 -5.42 13.61
N PRO A 571 7.19 -4.58 13.23
CA PRO A 571 8.37 -5.07 12.52
C PRO A 571 9.10 -6.20 13.26
N LYS A 572 9.28 -6.07 14.58
CA LYS A 572 9.93 -7.10 15.40
C LYS A 572 9.14 -8.41 15.45
N LYS A 573 7.82 -8.33 15.59
CA LYS A 573 6.97 -9.54 15.61
C LYS A 573 6.85 -10.20 14.23
N ILE A 574 6.91 -9.43 13.14
CA ILE A 574 6.95 -9.98 11.78
C ILE A 574 8.31 -10.65 11.52
N ALA A 575 9.42 -10.06 11.98
CA ALA A 575 10.74 -10.69 11.92
C ALA A 575 10.76 -12.02 12.69
N GLU A 576 10.32 -12.03 13.95
CA GLU A 576 10.20 -13.26 14.75
C GLU A 576 9.32 -14.31 14.08
N LEU A 577 8.18 -13.90 13.52
CA LEU A 577 7.28 -14.79 12.78
C LEU A 577 7.95 -15.36 11.53
N SER A 578 8.68 -14.54 10.77
CA SER A 578 9.37 -15.00 9.56
C SER A 578 10.42 -16.06 9.89
N HIS A 579 11.20 -15.88 10.95
CA HIS A 579 12.16 -16.88 11.42
C HIS A 579 11.43 -18.18 11.84
N ARG A 580 10.42 -18.07 12.70
CA ARG A 580 9.63 -19.22 13.18
C ARG A 580 9.00 -20.03 12.04
N MET A 581 8.53 -19.36 11.00
CA MET A 581 7.82 -19.98 9.87
C MET A 581 8.73 -20.34 8.69
N GLY A 582 10.03 -20.09 8.80
CA GLY A 582 11.01 -20.29 7.72
C GLY A 582 10.77 -19.41 6.49
N CYS A 583 10.26 -18.19 6.68
CA CYS A 583 10.02 -17.21 5.62
C CYS A 583 11.15 -16.17 5.54
N LYS A 584 11.32 -15.55 4.38
CA LYS A 584 12.23 -14.41 4.21
C LYS A 584 11.66 -13.15 4.86
N TYR A 585 12.44 -12.48 5.70
CA TYR A 585 12.08 -11.17 6.24
C TYR A 585 12.42 -10.04 5.24
N VAL A 586 11.51 -9.09 5.04
CA VAL A 586 11.72 -7.91 4.19
C VAL A 586 11.62 -6.62 5.03
N PRO A 587 12.76 -5.97 5.37
CA PRO A 587 12.81 -4.86 6.34
C PRO A 587 12.55 -3.48 5.70
N THR A 588 11.30 -3.17 5.40
CA THR A 588 10.88 -1.86 4.87
C THR A 588 10.85 -0.75 5.93
N TYR A 589 10.50 -1.07 7.19
CA TYR A 589 10.41 -0.07 8.26
C TYR A 589 11.71 0.72 8.44
N GLY A 590 12.83 0.00 8.59
CA GLY A 590 14.15 0.62 8.76
C GLY A 590 14.66 1.31 7.50
N ALA A 591 14.26 0.84 6.31
CA ALA A 591 14.59 1.52 5.05
C ALA A 591 13.88 2.88 4.93
N VAL A 592 12.60 2.92 5.30
CA VAL A 592 11.83 4.17 5.34
C VAL A 592 12.35 5.11 6.43
N GLU A 593 12.76 4.59 7.59
CA GLU A 593 13.40 5.40 8.64
C GLU A 593 14.67 6.09 8.13
N ARG A 594 15.60 5.31 7.55
CA ARG A 594 16.86 5.85 6.99
C ARG A 594 16.59 6.91 5.92
N TRP A 595 15.69 6.63 4.99
CA TRP A 595 15.30 7.62 3.97
C TRP A 595 14.63 8.85 4.59
N THR A 596 13.85 8.69 5.65
CA THR A 596 13.12 9.80 6.29
C THR A 596 14.08 10.77 6.97
N PHE A 597 15.14 10.27 7.60
CA PHE A 597 16.07 11.05 8.41
C PHE A 597 17.48 11.16 7.82
N ASP A 598 17.62 10.87 6.53
CA ASP A 598 18.88 11.05 5.83
C ASP A 598 19.35 12.51 5.95
N PRO A 599 20.53 12.78 6.54
CA PRO A 599 21.07 14.13 6.69
C PRO A 599 21.31 14.85 5.35
N ALA A 600 21.52 14.13 4.26
CA ALA A 600 21.72 14.69 2.92
C ALA A 600 20.42 15.23 2.31
N ARG A 601 19.26 14.93 2.91
CA ARG A 601 17.99 15.41 2.38
C ARG A 601 17.81 16.91 2.60
N PRO A 602 17.31 17.63 1.58
CA PRO A 602 17.01 19.06 1.71
C PRO A 602 16.04 19.32 2.87
N LYS A 603 16.40 20.32 3.68
CA LYS A 603 15.53 20.92 4.69
C LYS A 603 14.89 22.17 4.07
N ASP A 604 14.03 21.92 3.09
CA ASP A 604 13.46 22.89 2.17
C ASP A 604 12.23 23.63 2.74
N ARG A 605 11.78 23.27 3.94
CA ARG A 605 10.66 23.93 4.63
C ARG A 605 11.15 24.62 5.89
N GLN A 606 11.07 25.94 5.88
CA GLN A 606 11.41 26.79 7.03
C GLN A 606 10.22 26.92 8.00
N GLY A 607 10.53 27.00 9.29
CA GLY A 607 9.61 27.31 10.37
C GLY A 607 10.03 28.56 11.13
N PHE A 608 9.06 29.43 11.41
CA PHE A 608 9.21 30.68 12.16
C PHE A 608 8.47 30.60 13.50
N LEU A 609 8.91 31.40 14.46
CA LEU A 609 8.40 31.39 15.84
C LEU A 609 7.18 32.31 15.96
N ASN A 610 6.01 31.73 16.24
CA ASN A 610 4.72 32.38 16.50
C ASN A 610 4.14 33.19 15.31
N THR A 611 4.95 34.01 14.63
CA THR A 611 4.57 34.87 13.51
C THR A 611 5.51 34.69 12.32
N ALA A 612 5.03 35.08 11.14
CA ALA A 612 5.81 35.03 9.90
C ALA A 612 7.13 35.80 10.02
N GLY A 613 8.23 35.17 9.57
CA GLY A 613 9.56 35.79 9.54
C GLY A 613 10.27 35.89 10.90
N ASN A 614 9.60 35.62 12.02
CA ASN A 614 10.22 35.71 13.33
C ASN A 614 11.12 34.51 13.61
N THR A 615 12.37 34.78 13.97
CA THR A 615 13.38 33.78 14.37
C THR A 615 14.01 34.10 15.72
N THR A 616 13.48 35.09 16.43
CA THR A 616 14.07 35.57 17.69
C THR A 616 13.27 35.01 18.87
N ALA A 617 13.98 34.36 19.79
CA ALA A 617 13.43 33.83 21.03
C ALA A 617 12.93 34.96 21.93
N ASP A 618 11.81 34.74 22.62
CA ASP A 618 11.27 35.63 23.65
C ASP A 618 11.57 35.13 25.08
N GLY A 619 12.31 34.03 25.21
CA GLY A 619 12.59 33.36 26.48
C GLY A 619 11.60 32.25 26.84
N SER A 620 10.57 32.02 26.02
CA SER A 620 9.59 30.96 26.25
C SER A 620 10.17 29.57 26.02
N ALA A 621 9.67 28.59 26.76
CA ALA A 621 9.96 27.18 26.53
C ALA A 621 9.20 26.60 25.32
N ARG A 622 8.18 27.30 24.80
CA ARG A 622 7.29 26.81 23.76
C ARG A 622 7.04 27.89 22.71
N TYR A 623 7.19 27.52 21.44
CA TYR A 623 6.90 28.38 20.30
C TYR A 623 5.99 27.66 19.33
N GLN A 624 4.90 28.28 18.90
CA GLN A 624 4.15 27.77 17.76
C GLN A 624 4.98 27.95 16.50
N LEU A 625 5.05 26.93 15.63
CA LEU A 625 5.82 27.00 14.39
C LEU A 625 4.90 27.35 13.22
N VAL A 626 5.23 28.43 12.53
CA VAL A 626 4.49 28.92 11.36
C VAL A 626 5.39 29.02 10.12
N THR A 627 4.76 29.14 8.97
CA THR A 627 5.40 29.40 7.67
C THR A 627 5.62 30.91 7.48
N ASP A 628 6.29 31.27 6.38
CA ASP A 628 6.47 32.65 5.93
C ASP A 628 5.16 33.43 5.72
N ASN A 629 4.06 32.72 5.45
CA ASN A 629 2.72 33.30 5.33
C ASN A 629 1.92 33.23 6.65
N GLY A 630 2.55 32.91 7.78
CA GLY A 630 1.92 32.87 9.11
C GLY A 630 1.01 31.66 9.35
N THR A 631 0.96 30.70 8.43
CA THR A 631 0.16 29.46 8.59
C THR A 631 0.97 28.38 9.30
N ASP A 632 0.31 27.50 10.05
CA ASP A 632 0.95 26.38 10.75
C ASP A 632 1.93 25.58 9.85
N VAL A 633 3.13 25.28 10.36
CA VAL A 633 4.18 24.63 9.54
C VAL A 633 3.77 23.23 9.08
N PHE A 634 2.86 22.51 9.75
CA PHE A 634 2.32 21.24 9.28
C PHE A 634 1.19 21.37 8.25
N GLY A 635 0.70 22.58 7.96
CA GLY A 635 -0.16 22.86 6.81
C GLY A 635 -1.43 21.99 6.76
N GLY A 636 -2.26 22.05 7.80
CA GLY A 636 -3.58 21.41 7.80
C GLY A 636 -3.59 19.89 8.00
N GLY A 637 -2.68 19.35 8.83
CA GLY A 637 -2.72 17.94 9.24
C GLY A 637 -1.61 17.04 8.70
N ARG A 638 -0.49 17.57 8.21
CA ARG A 638 0.66 16.71 7.92
C ARG A 638 1.49 16.48 9.19
N LEU A 639 2.39 15.53 9.14
CA LEU A 639 3.48 15.38 10.12
C LEU A 639 4.76 15.41 9.30
N TYR A 640 5.43 16.57 9.32
CA TYR A 640 6.76 16.69 8.73
C TYR A 640 7.79 16.13 9.71
N ARG A 641 8.92 15.68 9.16
CA ARG A 641 10.01 15.04 9.91
C ARG A 641 11.35 15.56 9.38
N ASN A 642 12.45 15.06 9.96
CA ASN A 642 13.81 15.50 9.65
C ASN A 642 14.04 16.98 9.98
N PHE A 643 13.60 17.36 11.19
CA PHE A 643 13.80 18.71 11.70
C PHE A 643 15.27 18.98 12.04
N SER A 644 15.62 20.25 11.95
CA SER A 644 16.87 20.89 12.37
C SER A 644 16.45 22.13 13.13
N VAL A 645 16.94 22.27 14.35
CA VAL A 645 16.66 23.41 15.21
C VAL A 645 18.00 23.94 15.67
N LYS A 646 18.41 25.07 15.09
CA LYS A 646 19.67 25.72 15.48
C LYS A 646 19.38 26.88 16.41
N VAL A 647 20.07 26.94 17.54
CA VAL A 647 20.05 28.09 18.44
C VAL A 647 21.41 28.76 18.36
N ASN A 648 21.44 30.02 17.92
CA ASN A 648 22.67 30.78 17.65
C ASN A 648 23.66 30.01 16.74
N GLY A 649 23.14 29.24 15.78
CA GLY A 649 23.94 28.44 14.84
C GLY A 649 24.24 27.01 15.29
N GLU A 650 24.05 26.67 16.57
CA GLU A 650 24.31 25.33 17.11
C GLU A 650 23.07 24.42 16.99
N GLU A 651 23.21 23.22 16.46
CA GLU A 651 22.11 22.25 16.35
C GLU A 651 21.71 21.72 17.73
N ARG A 652 20.42 21.82 18.05
CA ARG A 652 19.86 21.42 19.35
C ARG A 652 18.68 20.46 19.24
N TYR A 653 18.25 20.08 18.03
CA TYR A 653 17.14 19.14 17.89
C TYR A 653 17.46 17.78 18.52
N GLY A 654 16.57 17.32 19.42
CA GLY A 654 16.78 16.14 20.26
C GLY A 654 17.67 16.39 21.48
N GLN A 655 18.46 17.47 21.50
CA GLN A 655 19.36 17.86 22.58
C GLN A 655 18.78 19.04 23.38
N GLY A 656 17.64 18.79 24.03
CA GLY A 656 16.94 19.79 24.83
C GLY A 656 15.81 20.52 24.11
N CYS A 657 15.51 20.16 22.86
CA CYS A 657 14.28 20.56 22.21
C CYS A 657 13.71 19.52 21.25
N THR A 658 12.40 19.54 21.07
CA THR A 658 11.66 18.71 20.11
C THR A 658 10.57 19.52 19.42
N VAL A 659 10.06 19.02 18.29
CA VAL A 659 8.89 19.60 17.64
C VAL A 659 7.73 18.64 17.83
N ASP A 660 6.67 19.13 18.48
CA ASP A 660 5.42 18.42 18.74
C ASP A 660 4.32 18.88 17.76
N GLY A 661 3.25 18.11 17.60
CA GLY A 661 2.02 18.44 16.88
C GLY A 661 1.64 17.43 15.79
N GLY A 662 0.93 17.90 14.77
CA GLY A 662 0.53 17.13 13.60
C GLY A 662 -0.78 16.35 13.79
N THR A 663 -1.11 15.49 12.83
CA THR A 663 -2.38 14.74 12.88
C THR A 663 -2.41 13.73 14.02
N SER A 664 -3.54 13.68 14.71
CA SER A 664 -3.82 12.75 15.81
C SER A 664 -5.30 12.33 15.78
N PHE A 665 -5.64 11.20 16.40
CA PHE A 665 -7.01 10.97 16.83
C PHE A 665 -7.29 11.77 18.10
N LEU A 666 -8.28 12.64 18.00
CA LEU A 666 -8.71 13.54 19.07
C LEU A 666 -10.22 13.38 19.29
N PHE A 667 -10.72 13.82 20.44
CA PHE A 667 -12.16 14.02 20.62
C PHE A 667 -12.70 15.00 19.59
N LYS A 668 -13.91 14.75 19.07
CA LYS A 668 -14.54 15.65 18.11
C LYS A 668 -14.74 17.05 18.71
N PRO A 669 -14.46 18.12 17.94
CA PRO A 669 -14.83 19.47 18.33
C PRO A 669 -16.32 19.59 18.66
N GLY A 670 -16.68 20.40 19.66
CA GLY A 670 -18.08 20.67 20.03
C GLY A 670 -18.77 19.59 20.85
N LEU A 671 -18.14 18.45 21.16
CA LEU A 671 -18.68 17.51 22.14
C LEU A 671 -18.73 18.16 23.52
N ALA A 672 -19.86 18.08 24.23
CA ALA A 672 -19.95 18.55 25.62
C ALA A 672 -19.00 17.75 26.54
N ALA A 673 -18.46 18.39 27.58
CA ALA A 673 -17.52 17.82 28.55
C ALA A 673 -17.94 16.42 29.06
N LYS A 674 -19.20 16.30 29.53
CA LYS A 674 -19.78 15.04 30.01
C LYS A 674 -19.81 13.89 28.99
N LYS A 675 -19.63 14.18 27.69
CA LYS A 675 -19.59 13.20 26.59
C LYS A 675 -18.17 12.79 26.21
N LEU A 676 -17.13 13.40 26.78
CA LEU A 676 -15.74 12.98 26.59
C LEU A 676 -15.50 11.70 27.40
N LYS A 677 -15.94 10.57 26.84
CA LYS A 677 -15.82 9.26 27.46
C LYS A 677 -15.18 8.27 26.48
N ILE A 678 -14.31 7.42 26.99
CA ILE A 678 -13.78 6.26 26.29
C ILE A 678 -13.94 5.08 27.23
N SER A 679 -14.42 3.95 26.71
CA SER A 679 -14.45 2.70 27.45
C SER A 679 -13.49 1.69 26.82
N ARG A 680 -12.66 1.08 27.67
CA ARG A 680 -11.82 -0.10 27.41
C ARG A 680 -11.17 -0.13 26.02
N TRP A 681 -10.02 0.52 25.90
CA TRP A 681 -9.11 0.40 24.77
C TRP A 681 -9.83 0.61 23.41
N SER A 682 -10.83 1.50 23.35
CA SER A 682 -11.47 1.79 22.07
C SER A 682 -10.55 2.65 21.21
N SER A 683 -9.93 2.07 20.19
CA SER A 683 -9.03 2.78 19.27
C SER A 683 -9.73 3.88 18.46
N ARG A 684 -11.04 3.71 18.21
CA ARG A 684 -11.92 4.65 17.48
C ARG A 684 -13.37 4.55 17.97
N PRO A 685 -13.70 5.08 19.15
CA PRO A 685 -15.08 5.06 19.63
C PRO A 685 -15.95 5.84 18.63
N ARG A 686 -16.88 5.13 17.98
CA ARG A 686 -17.73 5.69 16.92
C ARG A 686 -18.47 6.92 17.45
N GLY A 687 -18.48 7.99 16.65
CA GLY A 687 -19.17 9.21 17.02
C GLY A 687 -18.40 10.15 17.96
N LEU A 688 -17.36 9.68 18.66
CA LEU A 688 -16.67 10.45 19.70
C LEU A 688 -15.32 11.04 19.25
N THR A 689 -14.58 10.34 18.41
CA THR A 689 -13.26 10.77 17.95
C THR A 689 -13.24 11.10 16.46
N THR A 690 -12.26 11.89 16.05
CA THR A 690 -11.97 12.22 14.65
C THR A 690 -10.47 12.39 14.45
N ARG A 691 -10.01 12.34 13.20
CA ARG A 691 -8.68 12.86 12.88
C ARG A 691 -8.72 14.38 12.99
N GLY A 692 -7.87 14.93 13.84
CA GLY A 692 -7.65 16.37 13.99
C GLY A 692 -6.17 16.70 13.87
N CYS A 693 -5.85 17.98 13.73
CA CYS A 693 -4.48 18.48 13.67
C CYS A 693 -4.16 19.27 14.93
N LEU A 694 -3.08 18.91 15.61
CA LEU A 694 -2.48 19.74 16.64
C LEU A 694 -1.46 20.68 15.97
N PRO A 695 -1.41 21.96 16.36
CA PRO A 695 -0.45 22.90 15.80
C PRO A 695 0.98 22.46 16.10
N ALA A 696 1.88 22.72 15.16
CA ALA A 696 3.30 22.47 15.34
C ALA A 696 3.84 23.36 16.45
N THR A 697 4.50 22.76 17.43
CA THR A 697 5.05 23.47 18.59
C THR A 697 6.48 23.04 18.82
N LEU A 698 7.44 23.96 18.74
CA LEU A 698 8.79 23.75 19.24
C LEU A 698 8.76 23.82 20.77
N VAL A 699 9.29 22.79 21.42
CA VAL A 699 9.31 22.66 22.88
C VAL A 699 10.75 22.47 23.34
N PHE A 700 11.21 23.36 24.22
CA PHE A 700 12.46 23.21 24.97
C PHE A 700 12.16 22.57 26.33
N ASP A 701 12.73 21.40 26.59
CA ASP A 701 12.59 20.69 27.87
C ASP A 701 13.77 20.93 28.82
N LYS A 702 14.90 21.43 28.31
CA LYS A 702 16.05 21.90 29.09
C LYS A 702 16.81 23.00 28.35
N ALA A 703 17.52 23.84 29.10
CA ALA A 703 18.34 24.94 28.57
C ALA A 703 17.56 25.80 27.56
N ILE A 704 16.46 26.39 28.06
CA ILE A 704 15.56 27.29 27.32
C ILE A 704 16.37 28.48 26.79
N PRO A 705 16.28 28.81 25.48
CA PRO A 705 17.01 29.94 24.92
C PRO A 705 16.58 31.26 25.58
N PRO A 706 17.52 32.13 25.97
CA PRO A 706 17.19 33.45 26.51
C PRO A 706 16.54 34.33 25.43
N ALA A 707 15.79 35.34 25.87
CA ALA A 707 15.25 36.35 24.97
C ALA A 707 16.36 36.98 24.12
N GLY A 708 16.12 37.14 22.82
CA GLY A 708 17.10 37.65 21.85
C GLY A 708 17.97 36.59 21.16
N ALA A 709 17.95 35.33 21.62
CA ALA A 709 18.63 34.25 20.91
C ALA A 709 17.99 34.00 19.53
N LYS A 710 18.81 33.70 18.52
CA LYS A 710 18.34 33.34 17.18
C LYS A 710 18.01 31.85 17.12
N ILE A 711 16.80 31.49 16.73
CA ILE A 711 16.36 30.11 16.52
C ILE A 711 16.00 29.91 15.04
N GLU A 712 16.71 29.01 14.37
CA GLU A 712 16.46 28.65 12.97
C GLU A 712 15.87 27.24 12.92
N VAL A 713 14.65 27.11 12.41
CA VAL A 713 13.94 25.83 12.31
C VAL A 713 13.72 25.46 10.85
N ALA A 714 14.18 24.28 10.44
CA ALA A 714 13.93 23.77 9.10
C ALA A 714 13.63 22.27 9.12
N CYS A 715 12.82 21.79 8.17
CA CYS A 715 12.51 20.38 7.98
C CYS A 715 12.38 20.00 6.51
N SER A 716 12.31 18.70 6.22
CA SER A 716 12.07 18.20 4.87
C SER A 716 10.57 18.16 4.55
N SER A 717 10.17 18.78 3.44
CA SER A 717 8.78 18.83 2.98
C SER A 717 8.31 17.51 2.34
N LYS A 718 9.23 16.75 1.76
CA LYS A 718 8.94 15.49 1.05
C LYS A 718 8.70 14.36 2.07
N LYS A 719 7.62 13.60 1.90
CA LYS A 719 7.30 12.42 2.72
C LYS A 719 7.41 11.13 1.92
N TRP A 720 7.62 10.01 2.61
CA TRP A 720 7.58 8.67 2.00
C TRP A 720 6.12 8.31 1.63
N SER A 721 5.17 8.77 2.44
CA SER A 721 3.73 8.64 2.27
C SER A 721 3.02 9.94 2.70
N GLY A 722 1.99 10.34 1.96
CA GLY A 722 1.21 11.54 2.28
C GLY A 722 0.54 11.48 3.65
N ASP A 723 -0.04 10.33 4.00
CA ASP A 723 -0.77 10.08 5.25
C ASP A 723 -0.02 9.14 6.22
N ASP A 724 1.28 8.93 6.00
CA ASP A 724 2.15 8.03 6.77
C ASP A 724 1.65 6.57 6.78
N CYS A 725 1.03 6.16 5.68
CA CYS A 725 0.38 4.86 5.53
C CYS A 725 0.43 4.41 4.06
N HIS A 726 -0.24 5.12 3.16
CA HIS A 726 -0.43 4.70 1.77
C HIS A 726 0.73 5.14 0.87
N LEU A 727 1.14 4.27 -0.05
CA LEU A 727 2.24 4.50 -0.99
C LEU A 727 1.84 5.27 -2.26
N GLN A 728 0.86 6.18 -2.17
CA GLN A 728 0.46 7.01 -3.29
C GLN A 728 1.56 8.06 -3.57
N GLY A 729 2.49 7.71 -4.47
CA GLY A 729 3.60 8.57 -4.89
C GLY A 729 4.96 7.87 -4.85
N ALA A 730 5.95 8.48 -5.51
CA ALA A 730 7.21 7.82 -5.86
C ALA A 730 8.11 7.34 -4.69
N PRO A 731 8.31 8.08 -3.57
CA PRO A 731 9.39 7.71 -2.66
C PRO A 731 9.12 6.42 -1.87
N GLY A 732 7.96 6.30 -1.23
CA GLY A 732 7.63 5.11 -0.45
C GLY A 732 7.51 3.85 -1.31
N ALA A 733 6.88 3.96 -2.49
CA ALA A 733 6.76 2.85 -3.43
C ALA A 733 8.13 2.33 -3.90
N ALA A 734 9.08 3.23 -4.20
CA ALA A 734 10.44 2.85 -4.56
C ALA A 734 11.16 2.13 -3.42
N ILE A 735 11.13 2.69 -2.20
CA ILE A 735 11.81 2.11 -1.02
C ILE A 735 11.30 0.70 -0.74
N PHE A 736 9.97 0.49 -0.77
CA PHE A 736 9.38 -0.84 -0.60
C PHE A 736 9.80 -1.78 -1.73
N GLY A 737 9.72 -1.30 -2.98
CA GLY A 737 10.09 -2.08 -4.17
C GLY A 737 11.52 -2.57 -4.13
N GLU A 738 12.47 -1.71 -3.75
CA GLU A 738 13.88 -2.08 -3.61
C GLU A 738 14.13 -3.10 -2.50
N CYS A 739 13.44 -2.97 -1.36
CA CYS A 739 13.52 -3.97 -0.30
C CYS A 739 13.01 -5.33 -0.76
N VAL A 740 11.87 -5.37 -1.47
CA VAL A 740 11.32 -6.61 -2.02
C VAL A 740 12.23 -7.18 -3.11
N ASN A 741 12.75 -6.37 -4.02
CA ASN A 741 13.65 -6.80 -5.09
C ASN A 741 14.96 -7.36 -4.55
N ARG A 742 15.51 -6.78 -3.47
CA ARG A 742 16.65 -7.36 -2.74
C ARG A 742 16.30 -8.72 -2.14
N ALA A 743 15.16 -8.85 -1.47
CA ALA A 743 14.72 -10.12 -0.92
C ALA A 743 14.53 -11.17 -2.03
N LEU A 744 13.98 -10.79 -3.19
CA LEU A 744 13.87 -11.67 -4.36
C LEU A 744 15.25 -12.08 -4.88
N ARG A 745 16.20 -11.16 -5.03
CA ARG A 745 17.60 -11.51 -5.39
C ARG A 745 18.20 -12.53 -4.43
N GLU A 746 18.06 -12.30 -3.13
CA GLU A 746 18.58 -13.21 -2.10
C GLU A 746 17.88 -14.59 -2.12
N LEU A 747 16.62 -14.66 -2.57
CA LEU A 747 15.92 -15.94 -2.76
C LEU A 747 16.31 -16.67 -4.05
N LEU A 748 16.91 -15.97 -5.02
CA LEU A 748 17.11 -16.45 -6.39
C LEU A 748 18.60 -16.68 -6.76
N THR A 749 19.54 -15.88 -6.25
CA THR A 749 20.89 -15.76 -6.85
C THR A 749 22.09 -15.99 -5.90
N GLN A 750 21.90 -16.64 -4.76
CA GLN A 750 22.98 -17.05 -3.85
C GLN A 750 22.67 -18.42 -3.24
#